data_AF-A0A1H1YC80-F1
#
_entry.id   AF-A0A1H1YC80-F1
#
_cell.length_a   1.000
_cell.length_b   1.000
_cell.length_c   1.000
_cell.angle_alpha   90.00
_cell.angle_beta   90.00
_cell.angle_gamma   90.00
#
_symmetry.space_group_name_H-M   'P 1'
#
loop_
_entity.id
_entity.type
_entity.pdbx_description
1 polymer ?
#
loop_
_entity_poly.entity_id
_entity_poly.type
_entity_poly.pdbx_seq_one_letter_code
_entity_poly.pdbx_strand_id
1 'polypeptide(L)'
;MKDADIKKRQASLDTRIRELKATRARQKSLEVHTQSDYFIDGLFGRHPYIDLADSREEYLERHRSFAAPVETKISALVEKAQQLPRTSGQHWDPRRKLRIGIIADRFLFDSLKDAAHVVPISPETYEQDMADTDLLLITSAWRGLDDEWFNIALSGSPARQVLESQVVPFARENEIPIAFYSKEDPPNYEQFAPLAKFADHVFTSAVECVPRYREYLHHQVPVTVLPFAVNFVHHHPLGSMRHSGREFVFAGSWFEHKYPERKSSAQRIFDGLLSAGADLTIVDRNLELDTEKFAKAERYLFPERYLPHLHRPIDHETLLDLQRLLPVGINLNSVVNSQSMYANRIIELQAMGTFIVSNYNAGVNSLYPQVCMPDSSLDMKQTYRALTQRSIRQAQVAGIRAAFTANTAFDRIDTIAEEMGLDSGSPDHTVYITGLAESDFEDFRRIQSYAGPMAALPNGSDRVAGADGDVVINLTGHSDFGHHLVQDAVNAFRFTDVDEVRILPIDTAEPLYEFVGPVDSDQQITATWCPVGSHLGDGVGPERTTLAIASDLVLERAETIDVTVEPEISVIVPVYNNGPHLKFKCFESLRRSSIFDRCEILLVDDGSTDIETPAILDELDRAYPNVRVHRFPAGGSGSASRPRNKGLELTRAPYVTYLDPDNEQTNDGFALLLEMVEEHGYDFAIGNMMRFKHNRIMIKNAGILRPVVGDDGVLEDNALSRVNFQPMSIQALVADTQWLKGLGIYQPIGAVGQDSYFFQQMLFHANRIGLTPTPIHTYYAAVTNSTVNAINPHFYEKYLPLEEDRSAWLREVGLLEDYNAKRLEQFVKGWFVQKLAFAAEEDKDECMNLIRRLTHFYGKTTWKDSELAELHSVPHV
;
A
#
# COMPACT_ATOMS: atom_id res chain seq x y z
N MET A 1 1.38 -54.60 -7.62
CA MET A 1 0.13 -53.97 -8.13
C MET A 1 0.41 -53.48 -9.53
N LYS A 2 -0.50 -53.67 -10.50
CA LYS A 2 -0.33 -53.13 -11.85
C LYS A 2 -0.52 -51.60 -11.79
N ASP A 3 0.21 -50.83 -12.60
CA ASP A 3 0.12 -49.35 -12.62
C ASP A 3 -1.31 -48.83 -12.81
N ALA A 4 -2.16 -49.59 -13.51
CA ALA A 4 -3.58 -49.29 -13.66
C ALA A 4 -4.35 -49.30 -12.32
N ASP A 5 -4.01 -50.20 -11.39
CA ASP A 5 -4.64 -50.27 -10.06
C ASP A 5 -4.18 -49.13 -9.15
N ILE A 6 -2.93 -48.68 -9.30
CA ILE A 6 -2.39 -47.51 -8.60
C ILE A 6 -3.11 -46.24 -9.07
N LYS A 7 -3.21 -46.02 -10.39
CA LYS A 7 -3.92 -44.86 -10.96
C LYS A 7 -5.40 -44.85 -10.58
N LYS A 8 -6.06 -46.00 -10.57
CA LYS A 8 -7.48 -46.12 -10.16
C LYS A 8 -7.67 -45.80 -8.67
N ARG A 9 -6.75 -46.25 -7.80
CA ARG A 9 -6.77 -45.91 -6.38
C ARG A 9 -6.45 -44.44 -6.12
N GLN A 10 -5.50 -43.85 -6.85
CA GLN A 10 -5.20 -42.41 -6.79
C GLN A 10 -6.42 -41.58 -7.19
N ALA A 11 -7.07 -41.88 -8.32
CA ALA A 11 -8.28 -41.17 -8.75
C ALA A 11 -9.43 -41.28 -7.73
N SER A 12 -9.58 -42.45 -7.09
CA SER A 12 -10.57 -42.66 -6.01
C SER A 12 -10.23 -41.85 -4.76
N LEU A 13 -8.97 -41.84 -4.32
CA LEU A 13 -8.46 -41.02 -3.22
C LEU A 13 -8.64 -39.52 -3.51
N ASP A 14 -8.32 -39.05 -4.71
CA ASP A 14 -8.49 -37.66 -5.12
C ASP A 14 -9.96 -37.24 -5.14
N THR A 15 -10.85 -38.17 -5.48
CA THR A 15 -12.30 -37.94 -5.41
C THR A 15 -12.74 -37.84 -3.95
N ARG A 16 -12.31 -38.76 -3.08
CA ARG A 16 -12.62 -38.74 -1.65
C ARG A 16 -12.07 -37.50 -0.94
N ILE A 17 -10.86 -37.07 -1.28
CA ILE A 17 -10.25 -35.83 -0.78
C ILE A 17 -11.07 -34.61 -1.22
N ARG A 18 -11.55 -34.59 -2.47
CA ARG A 18 -12.44 -33.53 -2.97
C ARG A 18 -13.77 -33.50 -2.21
N GLU A 19 -14.40 -34.66 -1.98
CA GLU A 19 -15.63 -34.79 -1.20
C GLU A 19 -15.45 -34.29 0.25
N LEU A 20 -14.36 -34.70 0.92
CA LEU A 20 -14.05 -34.27 2.29
C LEU A 20 -13.76 -32.76 2.36
N LYS A 21 -13.02 -32.21 1.39
CA LYS A 21 -12.78 -30.76 1.31
C LYS A 21 -14.09 -29.99 1.10
N ALA A 22 -14.98 -30.48 0.23
CA ALA A 22 -16.29 -29.87 0.01
C ALA A 22 -17.16 -29.93 1.27
N THR A 23 -17.17 -31.06 1.98
CA THR A 23 -17.91 -31.23 3.23
C THR A 23 -17.40 -30.28 4.32
N ARG A 24 -16.07 -30.18 4.49
CA ARG A 24 -15.45 -29.27 5.46
C ARG A 24 -15.70 -27.80 5.11
N ALA A 25 -15.68 -27.45 3.82
CA ALA A 25 -16.03 -26.11 3.36
C ALA A 25 -17.51 -25.78 3.65
N ARG A 26 -18.42 -26.73 3.40
CA ARG A 26 -19.85 -26.59 3.73
C ARG A 26 -20.06 -26.44 5.24
N GLN A 27 -19.40 -27.25 6.06
CA GLN A 27 -19.45 -27.13 7.52
C GLN A 27 -18.99 -25.74 7.99
N LYS A 28 -17.85 -25.25 7.48
CA LYS A 28 -17.36 -23.92 7.81
C LYS A 28 -18.33 -22.82 7.35
N SER A 29 -18.94 -22.97 6.17
CA SER A 29 -19.96 -22.04 5.69
C SER A 29 -21.19 -22.02 6.60
N LEU A 30 -21.63 -23.19 7.08
CA LEU A 30 -22.74 -23.33 8.02
C LEU A 30 -22.40 -22.72 9.39
N GLU A 31 -21.19 -22.96 9.92
CA GLU A 31 -20.73 -22.35 11.18
C GLU A 31 -20.76 -20.82 11.09
N VAL A 32 -20.26 -20.24 10.00
CA VAL A 32 -20.30 -18.78 9.83
C VAL A 32 -21.72 -18.27 9.59
N HIS A 33 -22.53 -18.99 8.82
CA HIS A 33 -23.93 -18.64 8.57
C HIS A 33 -24.73 -18.58 9.88
N THR A 34 -24.65 -19.63 10.69
CA THR A 34 -25.39 -19.76 11.96
C THR A 34 -24.99 -18.74 13.03
N GLN A 35 -23.86 -18.06 12.85
CA GLN A 35 -23.38 -16.97 13.71
C GLN A 35 -23.67 -15.57 13.14
N SER A 36 -24.21 -15.47 11.92
CA SER A 36 -24.45 -14.19 11.26
C SER A 36 -25.76 -13.54 11.71
N ASP A 37 -25.79 -12.20 11.68
CA ASP A 37 -27.00 -11.42 11.95
C ASP A 37 -28.14 -11.81 11.00
N TYR A 38 -27.84 -12.15 9.74
CA TYR A 38 -28.80 -12.70 8.79
C TYR A 38 -29.50 -13.95 9.33
N PHE A 39 -28.75 -14.93 9.82
CA PHE A 39 -29.37 -16.14 10.39
C PHE A 39 -30.18 -15.82 11.65
N ILE A 40 -29.64 -14.97 12.53
CA ILE A 40 -30.30 -14.54 13.76
C ILE A 40 -31.62 -13.79 13.45
N ASP A 41 -31.61 -12.91 12.46
CA ASP A 41 -32.76 -12.16 11.97
C ASP A 41 -33.83 -13.09 11.37
N GLY A 42 -33.39 -14.12 10.63
CA GLY A 42 -34.25 -15.20 10.18
C GLY A 42 -34.91 -15.96 11.34
N LEU A 43 -34.17 -16.28 12.41
CA LEU A 43 -34.72 -16.91 13.62
C LEU A 43 -35.75 -16.02 14.33
N PHE A 44 -35.54 -14.70 14.33
CA PHE A 44 -36.47 -13.73 14.90
C PHE A 44 -37.61 -13.33 13.95
N GLY A 45 -37.72 -13.96 12.77
CA GLY A 45 -38.80 -13.72 11.82
C GLY A 45 -38.73 -12.34 11.13
N ARG A 46 -37.56 -11.69 11.12
CA ARG A 46 -37.34 -10.43 10.40
C ARG A 46 -37.25 -10.64 8.89
N HIS A 47 -36.93 -11.85 8.45
CA HIS A 47 -37.09 -12.34 7.08
C HIS A 47 -37.33 -13.87 7.09
N PRO A 48 -37.82 -14.48 6.00
CA PRO A 48 -38.31 -15.87 6.02
C PRO A 48 -37.24 -16.95 5.79
N TYR A 49 -35.96 -16.59 5.70
CA TYR A 49 -34.89 -17.50 5.24
C TYR A 49 -33.97 -17.88 6.41
N ILE A 50 -33.94 -19.16 6.77
CA ILE A 50 -33.09 -19.67 7.87
C ILE A 50 -31.98 -20.55 7.32
N ASP A 51 -32.33 -21.51 6.46
CA ASP A 51 -31.36 -22.39 5.80
C ASP A 51 -30.69 -21.70 4.62
N LEU A 52 -29.53 -22.19 4.17
CA LEU A 52 -28.90 -21.75 2.92
C LEU A 52 -29.72 -22.23 1.71
N ALA A 53 -29.67 -21.49 0.60
CA ALA A 53 -30.31 -21.84 -0.66
C ALA A 53 -29.72 -23.13 -1.25
N ASP A 54 -30.59 -23.99 -1.77
CA ASP A 54 -30.22 -25.27 -2.39
C ASP A 54 -29.94 -25.13 -3.90
N SER A 55 -30.33 -24.01 -4.51
CA SER A 55 -30.13 -23.73 -5.94
C SER A 55 -29.82 -22.26 -6.23
N ARG A 56 -29.31 -21.99 -7.43
CA ARG A 56 -29.04 -20.63 -7.90
C ARG A 56 -30.34 -19.85 -8.11
N GLU A 57 -31.38 -20.50 -8.59
CA GLU A 57 -32.71 -19.92 -8.79
C GLU A 57 -33.30 -19.43 -7.47
N GLU A 58 -33.21 -20.27 -6.43
CA GLU A 58 -33.63 -19.91 -5.07
C GLU A 58 -32.80 -18.76 -4.50
N TYR A 59 -31.47 -18.77 -4.69
CA TYR A 59 -30.61 -17.66 -4.29
C TYR A 59 -31.04 -16.33 -4.94
N LEU A 60 -31.35 -16.33 -6.24
CA LEU A 60 -31.81 -15.14 -6.95
C LEU A 60 -33.20 -14.68 -6.48
N GLU A 61 -34.08 -15.61 -6.13
CA GLU A 61 -35.38 -15.27 -5.54
C GLU A 61 -35.20 -14.59 -4.18
N ARG A 62 -34.33 -15.14 -3.33
CA ARG A 62 -33.97 -14.54 -2.04
C ARG A 62 -33.37 -13.15 -2.24
N HIS A 63 -32.43 -12.97 -3.16
CA HIS A 63 -31.89 -11.65 -3.51
C HIS A 63 -33.00 -10.64 -3.85
N ARG A 64 -33.97 -11.01 -4.71
CA ARG A 64 -35.08 -10.11 -5.07
C ARG A 64 -35.91 -9.65 -3.88
N SER A 65 -36.03 -10.46 -2.83
CA SER A 65 -36.75 -10.07 -1.61
C SER A 65 -36.03 -9.00 -0.78
N PHE A 66 -34.70 -8.88 -0.94
CA PHE A 66 -33.86 -7.91 -0.23
C PHE A 66 -33.44 -6.70 -1.09
N ALA A 67 -33.63 -6.76 -2.41
CA ALA A 67 -33.01 -5.82 -3.35
C ALA A 67 -33.58 -4.39 -3.25
N ALA A 68 -34.88 -4.22 -2.98
CA ALA A 68 -35.57 -2.94 -3.13
C ALA A 68 -34.93 -1.76 -2.35
N PRO A 69 -34.52 -1.90 -1.07
CA PRO A 69 -33.85 -0.83 -0.34
C PRO A 69 -32.50 -0.43 -0.98
N VAL A 70 -31.69 -1.41 -1.39
CA VAL A 70 -30.36 -1.15 -1.99
C VAL A 70 -30.50 -0.55 -3.38
N GLU A 71 -31.41 -1.06 -4.21
CA GLU A 71 -31.69 -0.53 -5.55
C GLU A 71 -32.21 0.91 -5.48
N THR A 72 -33.11 1.22 -4.54
CA THR A 72 -33.63 2.58 -4.35
C THR A 72 -32.52 3.54 -3.94
N LYS A 73 -31.67 3.12 -3.00
CA LYS A 73 -30.53 3.90 -2.52
C LYS A 73 -29.54 4.18 -3.66
N ILE A 74 -29.15 3.14 -4.40
CA ILE A 74 -28.17 3.27 -5.49
C ILE A 74 -28.73 4.11 -6.63
N SER A 75 -30.02 3.99 -6.97
CA SER A 75 -30.66 4.85 -7.97
C SER A 75 -30.57 6.33 -7.60
N ALA A 76 -30.86 6.67 -6.34
CA ALA A 76 -30.75 8.06 -5.86
C ALA A 76 -29.30 8.58 -5.86
N LEU A 77 -28.32 7.72 -5.57
CA LEU A 77 -26.90 8.09 -5.65
C LEU A 77 -26.43 8.26 -7.10
N VAL A 78 -26.90 7.41 -8.01
CA VAL A 78 -26.61 7.52 -9.45
C VAL A 78 -27.18 8.80 -10.03
N GLU A 79 -28.40 9.19 -9.66
CA GLU A 79 -28.99 10.48 -10.10
C GLU A 79 -28.13 11.68 -9.67
N LYS A 80 -27.53 11.64 -8.47
CA LYS A 80 -26.57 12.65 -8.01
C LYS A 80 -25.25 12.57 -8.77
N ALA A 81 -24.74 11.36 -9.01
CA ALA A 81 -23.48 11.12 -9.68
C ALA A 81 -23.50 11.60 -11.15
N GLN A 82 -24.66 11.52 -11.81
CA GLN A 82 -24.87 12.05 -13.15
C GLN A 82 -24.75 13.58 -13.24
N GLN A 83 -24.87 14.30 -12.11
CA GLN A 83 -24.69 15.75 -12.01
C GLN A 83 -23.24 16.17 -11.75
N LEU A 84 -22.31 15.22 -11.65
CA LEU A 84 -20.90 15.52 -11.49
C LEU A 84 -20.36 16.23 -12.73
N PRO A 85 -19.40 17.17 -12.56
CA PRO A 85 -18.75 17.80 -13.70
C PRO A 85 -18.03 16.75 -14.55
N ARG A 86 -18.06 16.94 -15.86
CA ARG A 86 -17.23 16.18 -16.80
C ARG A 86 -15.93 16.94 -17.03
N THR A 87 -14.86 16.23 -17.34
CA THR A 87 -13.63 16.89 -17.79
C THR A 87 -13.86 17.58 -19.15
N SER A 88 -13.31 18.77 -19.31
CA SER A 88 -13.21 19.51 -20.58
C SER A 88 -11.97 19.12 -21.40
N GLY A 89 -11.02 18.41 -20.78
CA GLY A 89 -9.66 18.25 -21.30
C GLY A 89 -8.65 18.35 -20.16
N GLN A 90 -7.38 18.52 -20.52
CA GLN A 90 -6.34 18.94 -19.59
C GLN A 90 -5.27 19.77 -20.32
N HIS A 91 -4.54 20.61 -19.61
CA HIS A 91 -3.55 21.53 -20.18
C HIS A 91 -2.12 20.98 -20.18
N TRP A 92 -1.75 20.27 -19.12
CA TRP A 92 -0.34 19.96 -18.84
C TRP A 92 0.29 19.03 -19.90
N ASP A 93 -0.42 17.99 -20.32
CA ASP A 93 0.09 16.89 -21.14
C ASP A 93 -0.55 16.88 -22.54
N PRO A 94 -0.03 17.57 -23.57
CA PRO A 94 -0.59 17.47 -24.92
C PRO A 94 -0.55 16.01 -25.38
N ARG A 95 -1.53 15.61 -26.20
CA ARG A 95 -1.57 14.26 -26.79
C ARG A 95 -0.24 13.97 -27.47
N ARG A 96 0.41 12.86 -27.08
CA ARG A 96 1.71 12.47 -27.62
C ARG A 96 1.58 12.20 -29.12
N LYS A 97 2.59 12.63 -29.87
CA LYS A 97 2.60 12.50 -31.35
C LYS A 97 2.72 11.05 -31.80
N LEU A 98 3.18 10.18 -30.91
CA LEU A 98 3.41 8.77 -31.15
C LEU A 98 2.14 8.04 -31.60
N ARG A 99 2.26 7.28 -32.69
CA ARG A 99 1.21 6.45 -33.28
C ARG A 99 1.47 4.98 -32.94
N ILE A 100 0.65 4.44 -32.05
CA ILE A 100 0.89 3.11 -31.47
C ILE A 100 -0.16 2.13 -32.00
N GLY A 101 0.27 1.18 -32.81
CA GLY A 101 -0.53 0.00 -33.12
C GLY A 101 -0.63 -0.89 -31.88
N ILE A 102 -1.83 -1.26 -31.43
CA ILE A 102 -2.01 -2.05 -30.20
C ILE A 102 -2.86 -3.32 -30.43
N ILE A 103 -2.43 -4.41 -29.79
CA ILE A 103 -3.23 -5.62 -29.58
C ILE A 103 -3.54 -5.73 -28.09
N ALA A 104 -4.77 -5.37 -27.70
CA ALA A 104 -5.17 -5.30 -26.29
C ALA A 104 -6.65 -5.64 -26.07
N ASP A 105 -7.02 -5.83 -24.81
CA ASP A 105 -8.43 -5.79 -24.43
C ASP A 105 -8.94 -4.34 -24.32
N ARG A 106 -10.27 -4.20 -24.27
CA ARG A 106 -10.93 -2.89 -24.22
C ARG A 106 -10.49 -2.03 -23.03
N PHE A 107 -10.26 -2.63 -21.85
CA PHE A 107 -9.89 -1.86 -20.66
C PHE A 107 -8.51 -1.21 -20.80
N LEU A 108 -7.51 -1.96 -21.30
CA LEU A 108 -6.19 -1.39 -21.52
C LEU A 108 -6.22 -0.37 -22.66
N PHE A 109 -6.94 -0.65 -23.75
CA PHE A 109 -7.11 0.30 -24.86
C PHE A 109 -7.69 1.64 -24.36
N ASP A 110 -8.81 1.58 -23.63
CA ASP A 110 -9.47 2.78 -23.09
C ASP A 110 -8.60 3.52 -22.07
N SER A 111 -7.65 2.84 -21.41
CA SER A 111 -6.70 3.50 -20.50
C SER A 111 -5.62 4.31 -21.20
N LEU A 112 -5.29 4.02 -22.48
CA LEU A 112 -4.16 4.66 -23.19
C LEU A 112 -4.58 5.55 -24.36
N LYS A 113 -5.77 5.34 -24.94
CA LYS A 113 -6.18 5.95 -26.22
C LYS A 113 -6.15 7.47 -26.26
N ASP A 114 -6.32 8.14 -25.12
CA ASP A 114 -6.37 9.60 -25.01
C ASP A 114 -4.98 10.22 -24.78
N ALA A 115 -3.98 9.42 -24.39
CA ALA A 115 -2.61 9.89 -24.18
C ALA A 115 -1.78 9.98 -25.47
N ALA A 116 -2.05 9.11 -26.46
CA ALA A 116 -1.33 9.03 -27.72
C ALA A 116 -2.27 8.65 -28.88
N HIS A 117 -1.76 8.58 -30.11
CA HIS A 117 -2.55 8.10 -31.26
C HIS A 117 -2.56 6.57 -31.28
N VAL A 118 -3.45 5.96 -30.48
CA VAL A 118 -3.55 4.49 -30.35
C VAL A 118 -4.48 3.91 -31.41
N VAL A 119 -3.97 2.97 -32.22
CA VAL A 119 -4.68 2.30 -33.32
C VAL A 119 -4.84 0.81 -32.99
N PRO A 120 -6.07 0.28 -32.83
CA PRO A 120 -6.26 -1.15 -32.62
C PRO A 120 -5.87 -1.92 -33.87
N ILE A 121 -5.07 -2.98 -33.73
CA ILE A 121 -4.65 -3.82 -34.85
C ILE A 121 -5.60 -5.00 -34.98
N SER A 122 -6.19 -5.21 -36.16
CA SER A 122 -7.02 -6.38 -36.46
C SER A 122 -6.25 -7.44 -37.25
N PRO A 123 -6.49 -8.74 -37.04
CA PRO A 123 -5.91 -9.82 -37.85
C PRO A 123 -6.23 -9.70 -39.35
N GLU A 124 -7.33 -9.05 -39.72
CA GLU A 124 -7.80 -8.94 -41.11
C GLU A 124 -7.29 -7.69 -41.84
N THR A 125 -7.02 -6.61 -41.10
CA THR A 125 -6.67 -5.29 -41.66
C THR A 125 -5.31 -4.77 -41.18
N TYR A 126 -4.48 -5.63 -40.56
CA TYR A 126 -3.21 -5.23 -39.94
C TYR A 126 -2.29 -4.39 -40.85
N GLU A 127 -2.22 -4.68 -42.16
CA GLU A 127 -1.42 -3.91 -43.11
C GLU A 127 -1.86 -2.44 -43.20
N GLN A 128 -3.18 -2.20 -43.18
CA GLN A 128 -3.77 -0.86 -43.22
C GLN A 128 -3.66 -0.18 -41.86
N ASP A 129 -3.91 -0.94 -40.79
CA ASP A 129 -3.88 -0.44 -39.41
C ASP A 129 -2.47 0.01 -39.03
N MET A 130 -1.44 -0.70 -39.50
CA MET A 130 -0.03 -0.45 -39.19
C MET A 130 0.70 0.48 -40.19
N ALA A 131 0.05 0.92 -41.27
CA ALA A 131 0.68 1.66 -42.37
C ALA A 131 1.37 2.97 -41.94
N ASP A 132 0.93 3.56 -40.83
CA ASP A 132 1.44 4.80 -40.26
C ASP A 132 1.58 4.64 -38.73
N THR A 133 2.27 3.58 -38.29
CA THR A 133 2.50 3.34 -36.85
C THR A 133 3.99 3.39 -36.54
N ASP A 134 4.35 4.03 -35.43
CA ASP A 134 5.72 4.17 -34.94
C ASP A 134 6.14 2.99 -34.05
N LEU A 135 5.17 2.27 -33.49
CA LEU A 135 5.36 1.20 -32.53
C LEU A 135 4.21 0.19 -32.60
N LEU A 136 4.52 -1.11 -32.57
CA LEU A 136 3.55 -2.17 -32.31
C LEU A 136 3.64 -2.61 -30.84
N LEU A 137 2.56 -2.41 -30.07
CA LEU A 137 2.40 -2.85 -28.69
C LEU A 137 1.52 -4.11 -28.61
N ILE A 138 2.14 -5.26 -28.39
CA ILE A 138 1.46 -6.52 -28.13
C ILE A 138 1.25 -6.64 -26.63
N THR A 139 0.05 -7.01 -26.17
CA THR A 139 -0.24 -7.07 -24.73
C THR A 139 -0.74 -8.45 -24.29
N SER A 140 -0.66 -8.72 -22.98
CA SER A 140 -1.32 -9.89 -22.40
C SER A 140 -2.85 -9.69 -22.40
N ALA A 141 -3.49 -10.05 -23.51
CA ALA A 141 -4.93 -10.01 -23.68
C ALA A 141 -5.49 -11.41 -23.97
N TRP A 142 -6.58 -11.78 -23.30
CA TRP A 142 -7.27 -13.04 -23.60
C TRP A 142 -8.11 -12.96 -24.87
N ARG A 143 -8.54 -11.75 -25.22
CA ARG A 143 -9.41 -11.40 -26.35
C ARG A 143 -9.03 -10.01 -26.87
N GLY A 144 -9.32 -9.75 -28.14
CA GLY A 144 -9.21 -8.41 -28.74
C GLY A 144 -10.35 -7.48 -28.33
N LEU A 145 -10.45 -6.31 -28.96
CA LEU A 145 -11.49 -5.32 -28.65
C LEU A 145 -12.90 -5.84 -28.98
N ASP A 146 -12.99 -6.62 -30.06
CA ASP A 146 -14.17 -7.24 -30.64
C ASP A 146 -13.99 -8.77 -30.79
N ASP A 147 -13.25 -9.36 -29.84
CA ASP A 147 -12.89 -10.80 -29.77
C ASP A 147 -11.98 -11.32 -30.91
N GLU A 148 -11.42 -10.46 -31.76
CA GLU A 148 -10.61 -10.80 -32.93
C GLU A 148 -9.28 -11.50 -32.58
N TRP A 149 -8.72 -11.22 -31.39
CA TRP A 149 -7.50 -11.86 -30.86
C TRP A 149 -7.77 -12.98 -29.85
N PHE A 150 -8.93 -13.64 -29.92
CA PHE A 150 -9.30 -14.69 -28.99
C PHE A 150 -8.23 -15.80 -28.90
N ASN A 151 -7.79 -16.11 -27.67
CA ASN A 151 -6.76 -17.13 -27.37
C ASN A 151 -5.39 -16.86 -28.02
N ILE A 152 -4.99 -15.61 -28.23
CA ILE A 152 -3.64 -15.26 -28.73
C ILE A 152 -2.49 -15.83 -27.87
N ALA A 153 -2.73 -16.05 -26.57
CA ALA A 153 -1.77 -16.66 -25.65
C ALA A 153 -1.47 -18.15 -25.92
N LEU A 154 -2.39 -18.87 -26.59
CA LEU A 154 -2.25 -20.30 -26.82
C LEU A 154 -1.44 -20.54 -28.10
N SER A 155 -0.26 -21.16 -27.95
CA SER A 155 0.55 -21.60 -29.08
C SER A 155 -0.26 -22.48 -30.04
N GLY A 156 -0.34 -22.06 -31.30
CA GLY A 156 -1.08 -22.77 -32.35
C GLY A 156 -2.54 -22.35 -32.51
N SER A 157 -3.08 -21.42 -31.72
CA SER A 157 -4.39 -20.81 -32.01
C SER A 157 -4.36 -20.06 -33.35
N PRO A 158 -5.49 -19.94 -34.08
CA PRO A 158 -5.51 -19.19 -35.34
C PRO A 158 -5.00 -17.75 -35.19
N ALA A 159 -5.42 -17.05 -34.12
CA ALA A 159 -4.96 -15.71 -33.81
C ALA A 159 -3.42 -15.66 -33.60
N ARG A 160 -2.86 -16.64 -32.88
CA ARG A 160 -1.41 -16.73 -32.67
C ARG A 160 -0.66 -17.02 -33.98
N GLN A 161 -1.22 -17.86 -34.85
CA GLN A 161 -0.61 -18.13 -36.17
C GLN A 161 -0.59 -16.88 -37.05
N VAL A 162 -1.66 -16.09 -37.07
CA VAL A 162 -1.69 -14.82 -37.82
C VAL A 162 -0.66 -13.84 -37.26
N LEU A 163 -0.56 -13.70 -35.93
CA LEU A 163 0.46 -12.87 -35.30
C LEU A 163 1.88 -13.29 -35.74
N GLU A 164 2.17 -14.59 -35.69
CA GLU A 164 3.49 -15.16 -35.98
C GLU A 164 3.88 -15.11 -37.45
N SER A 165 2.94 -15.39 -38.35
CA SER A 165 3.21 -15.57 -39.78
C SER A 165 2.96 -14.33 -40.63
N GLN A 166 2.24 -13.33 -40.11
CA GLN A 166 1.82 -12.16 -40.87
C GLN A 166 2.16 -10.85 -40.15
N VAL A 167 1.57 -10.61 -38.97
CA VAL A 167 1.69 -9.29 -38.30
C VAL A 167 3.13 -8.99 -37.85
N VAL A 168 3.79 -9.93 -37.17
CA VAL A 168 5.19 -9.74 -36.74
C VAL A 168 6.12 -9.58 -37.95
N PRO A 169 6.09 -10.46 -38.97
CA PRO A 169 6.87 -10.25 -40.20
C PRO A 169 6.61 -8.89 -40.85
N PHE A 170 5.36 -8.46 -41.00
CA PHE A 170 5.03 -7.15 -41.57
C PHE A 170 5.64 -5.99 -40.77
N ALA A 171 5.53 -6.02 -39.44
CA ALA A 171 6.15 -5.03 -38.57
C ALA A 171 7.67 -4.97 -38.79
N ARG A 172 8.33 -6.14 -38.86
CA ARG A 172 9.78 -6.24 -39.10
C ARG A 172 10.20 -5.75 -40.49
N GLU A 173 9.43 -6.08 -41.53
CA GLU A 173 9.70 -5.65 -42.91
C GLU A 173 9.54 -4.13 -43.11
N ASN A 174 8.69 -3.49 -42.31
CA ASN A 174 8.46 -2.04 -42.31
C ASN A 174 9.24 -1.30 -41.22
N GLU A 175 10.21 -1.96 -40.56
CA GLU A 175 11.06 -1.37 -39.50
C GLU A 175 10.28 -0.82 -38.30
N ILE A 176 9.08 -1.35 -38.03
CA ILE A 176 8.25 -0.98 -36.88
C ILE A 176 8.75 -1.76 -35.65
N PRO A 177 9.24 -1.08 -34.59
CA PRO A 177 9.67 -1.75 -33.37
C PRO A 177 8.48 -2.41 -32.65
N ILE A 178 8.76 -3.48 -31.92
CA ILE A 178 7.74 -4.29 -31.25
C ILE A 178 7.97 -4.29 -29.74
N ALA A 179 7.00 -3.80 -28.97
CA ALA A 179 6.98 -3.94 -27.51
C ALA A 179 6.00 -5.04 -27.10
N PHE A 180 6.32 -5.77 -26.03
CA PHE A 180 5.38 -6.68 -25.37
C PHE A 180 5.09 -6.20 -23.95
N TYR A 181 3.82 -5.99 -23.60
CA TYR A 181 3.39 -5.63 -22.24
C TYR A 181 2.53 -6.71 -21.58
N SER A 182 3.06 -7.32 -20.51
CA SER A 182 2.34 -8.29 -19.67
C SER A 182 1.70 -7.59 -18.45
N LYS A 183 0.42 -7.23 -18.58
CA LYS A 183 -0.41 -6.65 -17.51
C LYS A 183 -1.02 -7.68 -16.55
N GLU A 184 -0.90 -8.97 -16.87
CA GLU A 184 -1.49 -10.09 -16.10
C GLU A 184 -0.45 -10.83 -15.24
N ASP A 185 0.76 -10.29 -15.12
CA ASP A 185 1.82 -10.84 -14.30
C ASP A 185 1.60 -10.52 -12.81
N PRO A 186 2.10 -11.36 -11.88
CA PRO A 186 2.67 -12.69 -12.09
C PRO A 186 1.68 -13.85 -12.36
N PRO A 187 0.34 -13.78 -12.11
CA PRO A 187 -0.55 -14.94 -12.23
C PRO A 187 -0.51 -15.66 -13.57
N ASN A 188 -0.32 -14.92 -14.67
CA ASN A 188 -0.44 -15.46 -16.02
C ASN A 188 0.86 -15.46 -16.84
N TYR A 189 2.00 -15.29 -16.17
CA TYR A 189 3.32 -15.31 -16.80
C TYR A 189 3.51 -16.49 -17.76
N GLU A 190 3.23 -17.72 -17.32
CA GLU A 190 3.47 -18.93 -18.13
C GLU A 190 2.64 -18.97 -19.42
N GLN A 191 1.46 -18.33 -19.44
CA GLN A 191 0.61 -18.32 -20.63
C GLN A 191 1.06 -17.26 -21.63
N PHE A 192 1.54 -16.10 -21.17
CA PHE A 192 1.86 -14.96 -22.04
C PHE A 192 3.34 -14.78 -22.32
N ALA A 193 4.25 -15.37 -21.53
CA ALA A 193 5.69 -15.27 -21.76
C ALA A 193 6.14 -15.67 -23.18
N PRO A 194 5.53 -16.65 -23.87
CA PRO A 194 5.86 -16.93 -25.26
C PRO A 194 5.65 -15.76 -26.24
N LEU A 195 4.76 -14.81 -25.93
CA LEU A 195 4.56 -13.61 -26.75
C LEU A 195 5.79 -12.69 -26.71
N ALA A 196 6.52 -12.67 -25.60
CA ALA A 196 7.68 -11.80 -25.36
C ALA A 196 8.85 -12.05 -26.34
N LYS A 197 8.89 -13.23 -26.98
CA LYS A 197 9.93 -13.59 -27.96
C LYS A 197 9.91 -12.74 -29.23
N PHE A 198 8.81 -12.04 -29.49
CA PHE A 198 8.68 -11.18 -30.66
C PHE A 198 9.08 -9.73 -30.40
N ALA A 199 9.28 -9.37 -29.13
CA ALA A 199 9.50 -8.00 -28.72
C ALA A 199 10.97 -7.63 -28.72
N ASP A 200 11.21 -6.35 -29.01
CA ASP A 200 12.48 -5.65 -28.82
C ASP A 200 12.63 -5.14 -27.39
N HIS A 201 11.51 -4.96 -26.68
CA HIS A 201 11.47 -4.63 -25.25
C HIS A 201 10.28 -5.30 -24.56
N VAL A 202 10.47 -5.77 -23.33
CA VAL A 202 9.41 -6.36 -22.52
C VAL A 202 9.04 -5.47 -21.34
N PHE A 203 7.77 -5.15 -21.24
CA PHE A 203 7.17 -4.50 -20.09
C PHE A 203 6.40 -5.54 -19.26
N THR A 204 6.56 -5.50 -17.94
CA THR A 204 5.80 -6.36 -17.02
C THR A 204 5.19 -5.53 -15.89
N SER A 205 3.96 -5.87 -15.50
CA SER A 205 3.28 -5.28 -14.34
C SER A 205 3.89 -5.70 -12.99
N ALA A 206 4.76 -6.72 -12.97
CA ALA A 206 5.33 -7.28 -11.76
C ALA A 206 6.87 -7.34 -11.81
N VAL A 207 7.53 -6.60 -10.93
CA VAL A 207 8.99 -6.60 -10.75
C VAL A 207 9.53 -8.00 -10.48
N GLU A 208 8.75 -8.86 -9.84
CA GLU A 208 9.12 -10.25 -9.57
C GLU A 208 9.25 -11.09 -10.85
N CYS A 209 8.65 -10.66 -11.96
CA CYS A 209 8.79 -11.30 -13.27
C CYS A 209 9.99 -10.80 -14.07
N VAL A 210 10.64 -9.69 -13.70
CA VAL A 210 11.81 -9.16 -14.43
C VAL A 210 12.94 -10.19 -14.52
N PRO A 211 13.39 -10.85 -13.42
CA PRO A 211 14.42 -11.88 -13.51
C PRO A 211 13.98 -13.08 -14.35
N ARG A 212 12.69 -13.45 -14.28
CA ARG A 212 12.13 -14.59 -15.03
C ARG A 212 12.16 -14.35 -16.53
N TYR A 213 11.76 -13.15 -16.99
CA TYR A 213 11.86 -12.79 -18.40
C TYR A 213 13.30 -12.72 -18.89
N ARG A 214 14.20 -12.14 -18.09
CA ARG A 214 15.64 -12.09 -18.43
C ARG A 214 16.21 -13.49 -18.64
N GLU A 215 15.89 -14.42 -17.76
CA GLU A 215 16.31 -15.83 -17.91
C GLU A 215 15.64 -16.49 -19.14
N TYR A 216 14.33 -16.31 -19.31
CA TYR A 216 13.56 -16.90 -20.42
C TYR A 216 14.03 -16.42 -21.80
N LEU A 217 14.46 -15.16 -21.90
CA LEU A 217 14.93 -14.52 -23.13
C LEU A 217 16.46 -14.50 -23.24
N HIS A 218 17.16 -15.27 -22.39
CA HIS A 218 18.62 -15.39 -22.40
C HIS A 218 19.36 -14.03 -22.34
N HIS A 219 18.79 -13.07 -21.61
CA HIS A 219 19.30 -11.70 -21.46
C HIS A 219 19.45 -10.91 -22.78
N GLN A 220 18.76 -11.32 -23.84
CA GLN A 220 18.84 -10.67 -25.16
C GLN A 220 17.90 -9.47 -25.31
N VAL A 221 16.81 -9.44 -24.54
CA VAL A 221 15.78 -8.42 -24.61
C VAL A 221 15.71 -7.67 -23.28
N PRO A 222 15.77 -6.33 -23.27
CA PRO A 222 15.57 -5.53 -22.06
C PRO A 222 14.17 -5.73 -21.47
N VAL A 223 14.08 -5.60 -20.14
CA VAL A 223 12.84 -5.84 -19.38
C VAL A 223 12.66 -4.73 -18.35
N THR A 224 11.56 -3.99 -18.45
CA THR A 224 11.19 -2.86 -17.57
C THR A 224 9.86 -3.13 -16.88
N VAL A 225 9.69 -2.61 -15.65
CA VAL A 225 8.42 -2.66 -14.94
C VAL A 225 7.52 -1.53 -15.42
N LEU A 226 6.30 -1.83 -15.82
CA LEU A 226 5.31 -0.85 -16.25
C LEU A 226 4.02 -1.00 -15.43
N PRO A 227 3.78 -0.10 -14.45
CA PRO A 227 2.54 -0.08 -13.67
C PRO A 227 1.31 0.25 -14.52
N PHE A 228 0.12 0.07 -13.95
CA PHE A 228 -1.09 0.56 -14.59
C PHE A 228 -1.14 2.10 -14.65
N ALA A 229 -2.06 2.61 -15.48
CA ALA A 229 -2.29 4.05 -15.67
C ALA A 229 -3.75 4.42 -15.41
N VAL A 230 -3.94 5.69 -15.06
CA VAL A 230 -5.23 6.36 -15.11
C VAL A 230 -5.34 7.25 -16.35
N ASN A 231 -6.51 7.18 -16.99
CA ASN A 231 -6.91 8.09 -18.04
C ASN A 231 -7.81 9.18 -17.46
N PHE A 232 -7.39 10.45 -17.57
CA PHE A 232 -8.09 11.61 -17.00
C PHE A 232 -9.52 11.79 -17.53
N VAL A 233 -9.83 11.26 -18.73
CA VAL A 233 -11.19 11.28 -19.30
C VAL A 233 -12.18 10.53 -18.42
N HIS A 234 -11.73 9.43 -17.82
CA HIS A 234 -12.57 8.52 -17.04
C HIS A 234 -12.30 8.61 -15.53
N HIS A 235 -11.04 8.91 -15.15
CA HIS A 235 -10.57 8.89 -13.77
C HIS A 235 -10.04 10.28 -13.41
N HIS A 236 -10.87 11.08 -12.76
CA HIS A 236 -10.52 12.44 -12.34
C HIS A 236 -11.34 12.84 -11.10
N PRO A 237 -10.89 13.80 -10.28
CA PRO A 237 -11.51 14.07 -8.99
C PRO A 237 -12.66 15.08 -9.05
N LEU A 238 -13.04 15.57 -10.23
CA LEU A 238 -14.04 16.64 -10.37
C LEU A 238 -15.38 16.21 -9.73
N GLY A 239 -15.81 17.00 -8.74
CA GLY A 239 -17.02 16.79 -7.93
C GLY A 239 -16.95 15.71 -6.85
N SER A 240 -15.79 15.07 -6.61
CA SER A 240 -15.67 13.93 -5.68
C SER A 240 -15.92 14.26 -4.21
N MET A 241 -15.69 15.51 -3.80
CA MET A 241 -15.85 15.97 -2.43
C MET A 241 -17.20 16.66 -2.16
N ARG A 242 -18.16 16.54 -3.09
CA ARG A 242 -19.53 17.08 -2.94
C ARG A 242 -20.37 16.31 -1.92
N HIS A 243 -20.11 15.01 -1.77
CA HIS A 243 -20.90 14.12 -0.92
C HIS A 243 -20.12 13.73 0.33
N SER A 244 -20.65 14.12 1.49
CA SER A 244 -20.02 13.88 2.80
C SER A 244 -20.58 12.66 3.53
N GLY A 245 -21.20 11.71 2.81
CA GLY A 245 -21.72 10.49 3.40
C GLY A 245 -20.62 9.54 3.88
N ARG A 246 -21.03 8.37 4.39
CA ARG A 246 -20.12 7.30 4.84
C ARG A 246 -20.55 5.94 4.29
N GLU A 247 -21.02 5.96 3.05
CA GLU A 247 -21.36 4.76 2.29
C GLU A 247 -20.08 4.07 1.83
N PHE A 248 -20.04 2.75 2.01
CA PHE A 248 -18.95 1.90 1.57
C PHE A 248 -19.41 1.11 0.36
N VAL A 249 -18.76 1.31 -0.79
CA VAL A 249 -19.08 0.56 -2.01
C VAL A 249 -17.95 -0.37 -2.39
N PHE A 250 -18.28 -1.65 -2.56
CA PHE A 250 -17.44 -2.64 -3.21
C PHE A 250 -18.06 -3.03 -4.55
N ALA A 251 -17.29 -2.98 -5.64
CA ALA A 251 -17.75 -3.45 -6.95
C ALA A 251 -16.82 -4.53 -7.50
N GLY A 252 -17.25 -5.78 -7.46
CA GLY A 252 -16.35 -6.89 -7.78
C GLY A 252 -16.97 -8.27 -7.71
N SER A 253 -16.11 -9.27 -7.88
CA SER A 253 -16.51 -10.67 -7.88
C SER A 253 -16.21 -11.35 -6.54
N TRP A 254 -17.09 -12.28 -6.14
CA TRP A 254 -16.74 -13.34 -5.19
C TRP A 254 -16.13 -14.51 -5.96
N PHE A 255 -15.07 -15.13 -5.44
CA PHE A 255 -14.39 -16.23 -6.12
C PHE A 255 -14.36 -17.47 -5.24
N GLU A 256 -15.41 -18.30 -5.24
CA GLU A 256 -15.46 -19.43 -4.31
C GLU A 256 -14.34 -20.45 -4.56
N HIS A 257 -13.89 -20.57 -5.82
CA HIS A 257 -12.93 -21.56 -6.26
C HIS A 257 -11.45 -21.11 -6.25
N LYS A 258 -11.15 -19.82 -6.02
CA LYS A 258 -9.77 -19.27 -6.06
C LYS A 258 -9.56 -18.11 -5.08
N TYR A 259 -8.30 -17.76 -4.82
CA TYR A 259 -7.89 -16.65 -3.93
C TYR A 259 -8.48 -16.70 -2.50
N PRO A 260 -8.17 -17.73 -1.69
CA PRO A 260 -8.71 -17.88 -0.34
C PRO A 260 -8.36 -16.71 0.59
N GLU A 261 -7.19 -16.09 0.44
CA GLU A 261 -6.79 -14.91 1.24
C GLU A 261 -7.63 -13.68 0.89
N ARG A 262 -7.89 -13.44 -0.40
CA ARG A 262 -8.80 -12.37 -0.85
C ARG A 262 -10.19 -12.55 -0.25
N LYS A 263 -10.74 -13.77 -0.29
CA LYS A 263 -12.04 -14.10 0.34
C LYS A 263 -12.02 -13.83 1.84
N SER A 264 -11.01 -14.33 2.56
CA SER A 264 -10.92 -14.13 4.01
C SER A 264 -10.81 -12.65 4.37
N SER A 265 -10.11 -11.85 3.56
CA SER A 265 -9.97 -10.41 3.78
C SER A 265 -11.28 -9.67 3.49
N ALA A 266 -11.98 -10.03 2.41
CA ALA A 266 -13.31 -9.52 2.11
C ALA A 266 -14.28 -9.75 3.28
N GLN A 267 -14.27 -10.95 3.87
CA GLN A 267 -15.07 -11.26 5.06
C GLN A 267 -14.71 -10.34 6.23
N ARG A 268 -13.41 -10.18 6.53
CA ARG A 268 -13.00 -9.31 7.65
C ARG A 268 -13.47 -7.87 7.47
N ILE A 269 -13.33 -7.32 6.26
CA ILE A 269 -13.76 -5.97 5.92
C ILE A 269 -15.29 -5.86 6.00
N PHE A 270 -16.04 -6.71 5.29
CA PHE A 270 -17.50 -6.62 5.24
C PHE A 270 -18.13 -6.89 6.61
N ASP A 271 -17.75 -7.98 7.27
CA ASP A 271 -18.30 -8.32 8.59
C ASP A 271 -17.91 -7.25 9.64
N GLY A 272 -16.71 -6.67 9.53
CA GLY A 272 -16.28 -5.56 10.38
C GLY A 272 -17.16 -4.31 10.23
N LEU A 273 -17.41 -3.89 8.98
CA LEU A 273 -18.30 -2.78 8.64
C LEU A 273 -19.74 -3.01 9.12
N LEU A 274 -20.30 -4.19 8.83
CA LEU A 274 -21.65 -4.55 9.24
C LEU A 274 -21.81 -4.55 10.76
N SER A 275 -20.84 -5.12 11.49
CA SER A 275 -20.83 -5.12 12.97
C SER A 275 -20.65 -3.73 13.60
N ALA A 276 -20.28 -2.73 12.80
CA ALA A 276 -20.17 -1.33 13.18
C ALA A 276 -21.43 -0.52 12.81
N GLY A 277 -22.39 -1.13 12.11
CA GLY A 277 -23.57 -0.46 11.56
C GLY A 277 -23.26 0.44 10.37
N ALA A 278 -22.18 0.18 9.63
CA ALA A 278 -21.81 0.95 8.45
C ALA A 278 -22.74 0.64 7.27
N ASP A 279 -22.94 1.64 6.39
CA ASP A 279 -23.74 1.46 5.18
C ASP A 279 -22.90 0.83 4.06
N LEU A 280 -22.92 -0.50 3.98
CA LEU A 280 -22.23 -1.28 2.96
C LEU A 280 -23.14 -1.57 1.76
N THR A 281 -22.62 -1.36 0.55
CA THR A 281 -23.19 -1.89 -0.69
C THR A 281 -22.16 -2.66 -1.50
N ILE A 282 -22.56 -3.83 -1.98
CA ILE A 282 -21.77 -4.71 -2.82
C ILE A 282 -22.43 -4.79 -4.20
N VAL A 283 -21.81 -4.17 -5.20
CA VAL A 283 -22.19 -4.30 -6.61
C VAL A 283 -21.60 -5.60 -7.15
N ASP A 284 -22.44 -6.64 -7.22
CA ASP A 284 -22.04 -7.95 -7.73
C ASP A 284 -22.13 -7.97 -9.26
N ARG A 285 -20.98 -7.87 -9.92
CA ARG A 285 -20.88 -7.90 -11.38
C ARG A 285 -21.25 -9.25 -12.01
N ASN A 286 -21.38 -10.32 -11.22
CA ASN A 286 -21.63 -11.67 -11.71
C ASN A 286 -23.03 -12.21 -11.36
N LEU A 287 -23.85 -11.43 -10.67
CA LEU A 287 -25.17 -11.87 -10.22
C LEU A 287 -26.07 -12.31 -11.39
N GLU A 288 -25.84 -11.73 -12.56
CA GLU A 288 -26.60 -11.98 -13.80
C GLU A 288 -25.79 -12.70 -14.88
N LEU A 289 -24.74 -13.43 -14.49
CA LEU A 289 -23.97 -14.22 -15.47
C LEU A 289 -24.88 -15.19 -16.23
N ASP A 290 -24.72 -15.18 -17.55
CA ASP A 290 -25.33 -16.13 -18.47
C ASP A 290 -24.81 -17.55 -18.19
N THR A 291 -25.67 -18.40 -17.63
CA THR A 291 -25.32 -19.77 -17.25
C THR A 291 -25.07 -20.68 -18.45
N GLU A 292 -25.52 -20.33 -19.66
CA GLU A 292 -25.22 -21.08 -20.88
C GLU A 292 -23.77 -20.85 -21.33
N LYS A 293 -23.27 -19.62 -21.17
CA LYS A 293 -21.88 -19.24 -21.51
C LYS A 293 -20.90 -19.53 -20.38
N PHE A 294 -21.32 -19.39 -19.13
CA PHE A 294 -20.47 -19.52 -17.95
C PHE A 294 -20.89 -20.70 -17.09
N ALA A 295 -20.37 -21.88 -17.43
CA ALA A 295 -20.55 -23.08 -16.62
C ALA A 295 -20.06 -22.82 -15.18
N LYS A 296 -20.85 -23.27 -14.19
CA LYS A 296 -20.59 -23.13 -12.75
C LYS A 296 -20.67 -21.69 -12.22
N ALA A 297 -21.62 -20.91 -12.73
CA ALA A 297 -21.87 -19.52 -12.31
C ALA A 297 -22.11 -19.38 -10.79
N GLU A 298 -22.60 -20.43 -10.12
CA GLU A 298 -22.82 -20.46 -8.67
C GLU A 298 -21.54 -20.20 -7.85
N ARG A 299 -20.36 -20.41 -8.44
CA ARG A 299 -19.05 -20.17 -7.80
C ARG A 299 -18.72 -18.69 -7.63
N TYR A 300 -19.53 -17.79 -8.19
CA TYR A 300 -19.35 -16.34 -8.13
C TYR A 300 -20.35 -15.65 -7.20
N LEU A 301 -21.31 -16.39 -6.64
CA LEU A 301 -22.31 -15.84 -5.73
C LEU A 301 -21.67 -15.47 -4.39
N PHE A 302 -22.05 -14.31 -3.87
CA PHE A 302 -21.67 -13.90 -2.53
C PHE A 302 -22.40 -14.74 -1.47
N PRO A 303 -21.80 -14.95 -0.28
CA PRO A 303 -22.49 -15.56 0.84
C PRO A 303 -23.82 -14.87 1.16
N GLU A 304 -24.85 -15.66 1.49
CA GLU A 304 -26.23 -15.15 1.64
C GLU A 304 -26.41 -14.10 2.74
N ARG A 305 -25.54 -14.12 3.76
CA ARG A 305 -25.53 -13.08 4.80
C ARG A 305 -25.32 -11.67 4.26
N TYR A 306 -24.86 -11.52 3.02
CA TYR A 306 -24.68 -10.23 2.37
C TYR A 306 -25.83 -9.85 1.43
N LEU A 307 -26.84 -10.71 1.23
CA LEU A 307 -27.99 -10.41 0.35
C LEU A 307 -28.66 -9.06 0.64
N PRO A 308 -28.86 -8.63 1.91
CA PRO A 308 -29.40 -7.30 2.22
C PRO A 308 -28.56 -6.11 1.73
N HIS A 309 -27.32 -6.36 1.30
CA HIS A 309 -26.35 -5.35 0.89
C HIS A 309 -25.93 -5.50 -0.57
N LEU A 310 -26.44 -6.52 -1.29
CA LEU A 310 -26.11 -6.73 -2.69
C LEU A 310 -26.91 -5.82 -3.60
N HIS A 311 -26.24 -5.33 -4.63
CA HIS A 311 -26.83 -4.66 -5.79
C HIS A 311 -26.47 -5.46 -7.05
N ARG A 312 -27.37 -5.40 -8.03
CA ARG A 312 -27.20 -5.98 -9.36
C ARG A 312 -26.01 -5.31 -10.10
N PRO A 313 -25.49 -5.88 -11.20
CA PRO A 313 -24.43 -5.24 -11.97
C PRO A 313 -24.84 -3.82 -12.41
N ILE A 314 -23.88 -2.90 -12.33
CA ILE A 314 -24.00 -1.53 -12.86
C ILE A 314 -23.07 -1.46 -14.07
N ASP A 315 -23.48 -0.74 -15.12
CA ASP A 315 -22.62 -0.49 -16.27
C ASP A 315 -21.35 0.29 -15.86
N HIS A 316 -20.32 0.22 -16.70
CA HIS A 316 -18.99 0.67 -16.30
C HIS A 316 -18.94 2.18 -16.01
N GLU A 317 -19.51 3.01 -16.89
CA GLU A 317 -19.48 4.47 -16.77
C GLU A 317 -20.27 4.94 -15.55
N THR A 318 -21.49 4.42 -15.37
CA THR A 318 -22.31 4.73 -14.18
C THR A 318 -21.60 4.33 -12.89
N LEU A 319 -20.88 3.19 -12.89
CA LEU A 319 -20.11 2.76 -11.73
C LEU A 319 -18.94 3.70 -11.42
N LEU A 320 -18.23 4.20 -12.44
CA LEU A 320 -17.14 5.17 -12.25
C LEU A 320 -17.68 6.48 -11.66
N ASP A 321 -18.79 7.01 -12.18
CA ASP A 321 -19.43 8.20 -11.63
C ASP A 321 -19.89 8.01 -10.18
N LEU A 322 -20.50 6.86 -9.88
CA LEU A 322 -20.90 6.53 -8.51
C LEU A 322 -19.70 6.48 -7.57
N GLN A 323 -18.60 5.85 -7.98
CA GLN A 323 -17.39 5.75 -7.16
C GLN A 323 -16.68 7.09 -6.99
N ARG A 324 -16.72 7.96 -8.01
CA ARG A 324 -16.22 9.32 -7.93
C ARG A 324 -17.04 10.18 -6.97
N LEU A 325 -18.37 10.05 -6.96
CA LEU A 325 -19.23 10.75 -6.01
C LEU A 325 -18.96 10.31 -4.56
N LEU A 326 -18.75 9.03 -4.34
CA LEU A 326 -18.70 8.46 -3.00
C LEU A 326 -17.33 8.63 -2.34
N PRO A 327 -17.28 9.06 -1.07
CA PRO A 327 -16.01 9.34 -0.40
C PRO A 327 -15.22 8.08 -0.07
N VAL A 328 -15.86 6.90 -0.01
CA VAL A 328 -15.20 5.65 0.40
C VAL A 328 -15.47 4.50 -0.56
N GLY A 329 -14.40 3.85 -1.01
CA GLY A 329 -14.42 2.70 -1.91
C GLY A 329 -13.66 1.51 -1.32
N ILE A 330 -14.14 0.31 -1.58
CA ILE A 330 -13.46 -0.93 -1.19
C ILE A 330 -12.78 -1.54 -2.43
N ASN A 331 -11.50 -1.87 -2.29
CA ASN A 331 -10.76 -2.65 -3.28
C ASN A 331 -10.26 -3.97 -2.71
N LEU A 332 -10.24 -5.04 -3.51
CA LEU A 332 -9.71 -6.34 -3.10
C LEU A 332 -8.71 -6.91 -4.11
N ASN A 333 -7.44 -6.93 -3.72
CA ASN A 333 -6.30 -7.47 -4.44
C ASN A 333 -6.28 -9.00 -4.42
N SER A 334 -6.06 -9.61 -5.59
CA SER A 334 -5.84 -11.06 -5.73
C SER A 334 -4.36 -11.45 -5.59
N VAL A 335 -3.46 -10.52 -5.92
CA VAL A 335 -2.01 -10.64 -5.70
C VAL A 335 -1.67 -9.83 -4.46
N VAL A 336 -1.06 -10.44 -3.45
CA VAL A 336 -0.79 -9.79 -2.15
C VAL A 336 0.70 -9.51 -1.91
N ASN A 337 1.59 -10.18 -2.64
CA ASN A 337 3.03 -10.15 -2.34
C ASN A 337 3.86 -9.40 -3.38
N SER A 338 3.25 -8.85 -4.43
CA SER A 338 3.99 -8.12 -5.45
C SER A 338 4.21 -6.68 -5.02
N GLN A 339 5.42 -6.16 -5.28
CA GLN A 339 5.80 -4.77 -5.02
C GLN A 339 5.29 -3.79 -6.07
N SER A 340 4.82 -4.27 -7.22
CA SER A 340 4.38 -3.43 -8.35
C SER A 340 3.04 -3.87 -8.95
N MET A 341 2.67 -5.15 -8.81
CA MET A 341 1.35 -5.63 -9.22
C MET A 341 0.32 -5.52 -8.10
N TYR A 342 -0.72 -4.73 -8.36
CA TYR A 342 -1.95 -4.62 -7.59
C TYR A 342 -3.13 -4.32 -8.53
N ALA A 343 -4.35 -4.40 -8.04
CA ALA A 343 -5.52 -4.10 -8.87
C ALA A 343 -5.49 -2.65 -9.37
N ASN A 344 -5.71 -2.41 -10.67
CA ASN A 344 -5.75 -1.06 -11.23
C ASN A 344 -6.71 -0.12 -10.49
N ARG A 345 -7.80 -0.71 -9.95
CA ARG A 345 -8.79 -0.01 -9.11
C ARG A 345 -8.18 0.78 -7.94
N ILE A 346 -6.98 0.42 -7.45
CA ILE A 346 -6.26 1.22 -6.47
C ILE A 346 -5.96 2.63 -7.00
N ILE A 347 -5.39 2.75 -8.20
CA ILE A 347 -5.04 4.06 -8.77
C ILE A 347 -6.29 4.75 -9.32
N GLU A 348 -7.21 4.01 -9.94
CA GLU A 348 -8.47 4.56 -10.47
C GLU A 348 -9.30 5.27 -9.37
N LEU A 349 -9.49 4.62 -8.21
CA LEU A 349 -10.22 5.22 -7.08
C LEU A 349 -9.48 6.44 -6.50
N GLN A 350 -8.15 6.39 -6.43
CA GLN A 350 -7.35 7.53 -5.96
C GLN A 350 -7.49 8.74 -6.91
N ALA A 351 -7.40 8.53 -8.22
CA ALA A 351 -7.60 9.58 -9.22
C ALA A 351 -9.01 10.18 -9.15
N MET A 352 -10.01 9.39 -8.79
CA MET A 352 -11.40 9.85 -8.60
C MET A 352 -11.64 10.50 -7.23
N GLY A 353 -10.61 10.66 -6.39
CA GLY A 353 -10.75 11.29 -5.09
C GLY A 353 -11.51 10.43 -4.07
N THR A 354 -11.31 9.11 -4.08
CA THR A 354 -11.97 8.18 -3.15
C THR A 354 -11.00 7.70 -2.05
N PHE A 355 -11.42 7.70 -0.79
CA PHE A 355 -10.71 7.02 0.30
C PHE A 355 -10.85 5.51 0.14
N ILE A 356 -9.73 4.78 0.19
CA ILE A 356 -9.71 3.35 -0.14
C ILE A 356 -9.52 2.50 1.10
N VAL A 357 -10.43 1.55 1.29
CA VAL A 357 -10.23 0.39 2.16
C VAL A 357 -9.84 -0.81 1.30
N SER A 358 -8.73 -1.46 1.60
CA SER A 358 -8.26 -2.63 0.85
C SER A 358 -7.75 -3.76 1.73
N ASN A 359 -7.56 -4.94 1.15
CA ASN A 359 -6.74 -5.97 1.77
C ASN A 359 -5.25 -5.71 1.49
N TYR A 360 -4.39 -6.29 2.32
CA TYR A 360 -2.95 -6.15 2.16
C TYR A 360 -2.46 -6.52 0.75
N ASN A 361 -1.66 -5.62 0.17
CA ASN A 361 -0.78 -5.86 -0.96
C ASN A 361 0.55 -5.14 -0.69
N ALA A 362 1.67 -5.79 -0.97
CA ALA A 362 3.00 -5.26 -0.65
C ALA A 362 3.32 -3.95 -1.40
N GLY A 363 3.02 -3.86 -2.69
CA GLY A 363 3.18 -2.63 -3.48
C GLY A 363 2.28 -1.50 -3.01
N VAL A 364 1.01 -1.78 -2.73
CA VAL A 364 0.07 -0.77 -2.18
C VAL A 364 0.55 -0.26 -0.82
N ASN A 365 1.06 -1.13 0.04
CA ASN A 365 1.61 -0.73 1.34
C ASN A 365 2.82 0.20 1.21
N SER A 366 3.69 -0.08 0.24
CA SER A 366 4.92 0.68 0.04
C SER A 366 4.68 2.01 -0.67
N LEU A 367 3.80 2.03 -1.68
CA LEU A 367 3.59 3.16 -2.57
C LEU A 367 2.46 4.10 -2.13
N TYR A 368 1.44 3.57 -1.45
CA TYR A 368 0.22 4.30 -1.13
C TYR A 368 -0.16 4.11 0.35
N PRO A 369 0.64 4.64 1.30
CA PRO A 369 0.39 4.46 2.73
C PRO A 369 -1.00 4.95 3.17
N GLN A 370 -1.57 5.93 2.46
CA GLN A 370 -2.95 6.44 2.63
C GLN A 370 -4.06 5.42 2.36
N VAL A 371 -3.78 4.29 1.71
CA VAL A 371 -4.75 3.20 1.54
C VAL A 371 -4.88 2.42 2.85
N CYS A 372 -6.07 2.43 3.44
CA CYS A 372 -6.35 1.75 4.70
C CYS A 372 -6.45 0.24 4.50
N MET A 373 -5.71 -0.55 5.29
CA MET A 373 -5.62 -2.01 5.12
C MET A 373 -5.86 -2.79 6.41
N PRO A 374 -7.10 -2.81 6.93
CA PRO A 374 -7.40 -3.44 8.20
C PRO A 374 -7.20 -4.96 8.15
N ASP A 375 -6.59 -5.56 9.17
CA ASP A 375 -6.27 -6.99 9.19
C ASP A 375 -7.31 -7.87 9.93
N SER A 376 -8.28 -7.24 10.61
CA SER A 376 -9.35 -7.96 11.32
C SER A 376 -10.70 -7.22 11.23
N SER A 377 -11.79 -7.93 11.55
CA SER A 377 -13.12 -7.30 11.65
C SER A 377 -13.19 -6.27 12.78
N LEU A 378 -12.46 -6.51 13.89
CA LEU A 378 -12.39 -5.56 15.00
C LEU A 378 -11.63 -4.30 14.58
N ASP A 379 -10.50 -4.47 13.88
CA ASP A 379 -9.68 -3.38 13.36
C ASP A 379 -10.47 -2.54 12.36
N MET A 380 -11.19 -3.17 11.43
CA MET A 380 -12.11 -2.46 10.51
C MET A 380 -13.22 -1.71 11.26
N LYS A 381 -13.80 -2.30 12.31
CA LYS A 381 -14.82 -1.65 13.14
C LYS A 381 -14.26 -0.41 13.86
N GLN A 382 -13.04 -0.49 14.37
CA GLN A 382 -12.34 0.64 15.01
C GLN A 382 -12.02 1.73 13.99
N THR A 383 -11.48 1.35 12.82
CA THR A 383 -11.25 2.28 11.71
C THR A 383 -12.52 3.02 11.34
N TYR A 384 -13.66 2.34 11.16
CA TYR A 384 -14.94 2.99 10.84
C TYR A 384 -15.37 4.02 11.89
N ARG A 385 -15.20 3.69 13.17
CA ARG A 385 -15.54 4.58 14.30
C ARG A 385 -14.64 5.80 14.37
N ALA A 386 -13.35 5.61 14.11
CA ALA A 386 -12.35 6.67 14.15
C ALA A 386 -12.38 7.55 12.90
N LEU A 387 -12.92 7.07 11.78
CA LEU A 387 -12.91 7.81 10.51
C LEU A 387 -13.59 9.17 10.66
N THR A 388 -12.90 10.25 10.32
CA THR A 388 -13.43 11.62 10.29
C THR A 388 -13.47 12.14 8.85
N GLN A 389 -14.26 13.19 8.59
CA GLN A 389 -14.24 13.82 7.26
C GLN A 389 -12.85 14.39 6.92
N ARG A 390 -12.13 14.91 7.93
CA ARG A 390 -10.76 15.39 7.77
C ARG A 390 -9.81 14.26 7.37
N SER A 391 -9.84 13.12 8.06
CA SER A 391 -8.96 11.99 7.74
C SER A 391 -9.26 11.40 6.35
N ILE A 392 -10.56 11.36 5.97
CA ILE A 392 -10.98 10.98 4.61
C ILE A 392 -10.37 11.93 3.58
N ARG A 393 -10.56 13.25 3.75
CA ARG A 393 -10.02 14.25 2.80
C ARG A 393 -8.51 14.18 2.69
N GLN A 394 -7.78 14.07 3.81
CA GLN A 394 -6.32 13.95 3.81
C GLN A 394 -5.84 12.79 2.95
N ALA A 395 -6.49 11.63 3.06
CA ALA A 395 -6.17 10.47 2.25
C ALA A 395 -6.64 10.61 0.79
N GLN A 396 -7.78 11.26 0.53
CA GLN A 396 -8.25 11.56 -0.83
C GLN A 396 -7.28 12.48 -1.58
N VAL A 397 -6.86 13.59 -0.96
CA VAL A 397 -5.90 14.53 -1.57
C VAL A 397 -4.55 13.85 -1.82
N ALA A 398 -4.04 13.07 -0.85
CA ALA A 398 -2.83 12.29 -1.04
C ALA A 398 -2.97 11.25 -2.17
N GLY A 399 -4.14 10.62 -2.31
CA GLY A 399 -4.46 9.71 -3.40
C GLY A 399 -4.47 10.40 -4.77
N ILE A 400 -5.17 11.52 -4.90
CA ILE A 400 -5.22 12.31 -6.14
C ILE A 400 -3.80 12.71 -6.55
N ARG A 401 -3.00 13.20 -5.59
CA ARG A 401 -1.60 13.53 -5.82
C ARG A 401 -0.80 12.33 -6.31
N ALA A 402 -0.91 11.18 -5.64
CA ALA A 402 -0.21 9.97 -6.04
C ALA A 402 -0.59 9.51 -7.46
N ALA A 403 -1.87 9.64 -7.83
CA ALA A 403 -2.36 9.23 -9.14
C ALA A 403 -1.83 10.16 -10.26
N PHE A 404 -1.92 11.48 -10.08
CA PHE A 404 -1.58 12.44 -11.13
C PHE A 404 -0.11 12.87 -11.13
N THR A 405 0.69 12.53 -10.12
CA THR A 405 2.13 12.84 -10.15
C THR A 405 2.91 11.93 -11.10
N ALA A 406 2.57 10.63 -11.18
CA ALA A 406 3.38 9.65 -11.93
C ALA A 406 2.61 8.41 -12.43
N ASN A 407 1.27 8.42 -12.40
CA ASN A 407 0.45 7.27 -12.78
C ASN A 407 -0.57 7.56 -13.89
N THR A 408 -0.37 8.61 -14.67
CA THR A 408 -1.22 8.92 -15.82
C THR A 408 -0.88 8.03 -17.02
N ALA A 409 -1.83 7.92 -17.95
CA ALA A 409 -1.62 7.27 -19.24
C ALA A 409 -0.45 7.89 -20.02
N PHE A 410 -0.27 9.21 -19.93
CA PHE A 410 0.88 9.93 -20.52
C PHE A 410 2.20 9.43 -19.96
N ASP A 411 2.32 9.30 -18.63
CA ASP A 411 3.54 8.79 -17.99
C ASP A 411 3.90 7.38 -18.50
N ARG A 412 2.89 6.54 -18.78
CA ARG A 412 3.12 5.19 -19.34
C ARG A 412 3.55 5.22 -20.79
N ILE A 413 2.98 6.11 -21.61
CA ILE A 413 3.43 6.30 -23.00
C ILE A 413 4.85 6.84 -23.03
N ASP A 414 5.18 7.80 -22.17
CA ASP A 414 6.52 8.38 -22.08
C ASP A 414 7.55 7.33 -21.65
N THR A 415 7.22 6.51 -20.64
CA THR A 415 8.07 5.37 -20.22
C THR A 415 8.29 4.39 -21.37
N ILE A 416 7.22 4.03 -22.12
CA ILE A 416 7.34 3.13 -23.26
C ILE A 416 8.21 3.76 -24.36
N ALA A 417 8.00 5.04 -24.69
CA ALA A 417 8.75 5.72 -25.73
C ALA A 417 10.24 5.81 -25.37
N GLU A 418 10.57 6.22 -24.15
CA GLU A 418 11.96 6.33 -23.66
C GLU A 418 12.69 4.99 -23.76
N GLU A 419 12.09 3.92 -23.24
CA GLU A 419 12.68 2.57 -23.25
C GLU A 419 12.81 1.98 -24.66
N MET A 420 11.93 2.38 -25.58
CA MET A 420 12.00 2.00 -27.00
C MET A 420 12.91 2.93 -27.83
N GLY A 421 13.49 3.99 -27.23
CA GLY A 421 14.32 4.98 -27.93
C GLY A 421 13.54 5.89 -28.88
N LEU A 422 12.25 6.11 -28.61
CA LEU A 422 11.33 6.95 -29.39
C LEU A 422 11.10 8.29 -28.69
N ASP A 423 10.85 9.34 -29.46
CA ASP A 423 10.45 10.64 -28.93
C ASP A 423 8.93 10.68 -28.72
N SER A 424 8.48 10.80 -27.46
CA SER A 424 7.05 10.96 -27.18
C SER A 424 6.53 12.38 -27.46
N GLY A 425 7.43 13.37 -27.53
CA GLY A 425 7.09 14.79 -27.63
C GLY A 425 6.53 15.38 -26.33
N SER A 426 7.01 14.92 -25.18
CA SER A 426 6.65 15.48 -23.87
C SER A 426 7.01 16.97 -23.78
N PRO A 427 6.12 17.83 -23.26
CA PRO A 427 6.42 19.25 -23.13
C PRO A 427 7.36 19.53 -21.93
N ASP A 428 8.15 20.60 -22.06
CA ASP A 428 8.90 21.17 -20.94
C ASP A 428 8.14 22.38 -20.40
N HIS A 429 7.62 22.27 -19.16
CA HIS A 429 6.93 23.36 -18.46
C HIS A 429 7.78 23.89 -17.32
N THR A 430 7.74 25.20 -17.08
CA THR A 430 8.33 25.84 -15.91
C THR A 430 7.23 26.40 -15.00
N VAL A 431 7.36 26.15 -13.70
CA VAL A 431 6.51 26.77 -12.68
C VAL A 431 7.18 28.03 -12.13
N TYR A 432 6.53 29.17 -12.31
CA TYR A 432 6.97 30.46 -11.79
C TYR A 432 6.26 30.79 -10.48
N ILE A 433 7.01 31.24 -9.49
CA ILE A 433 6.49 31.66 -8.18
C ILE A 433 6.58 33.18 -8.07
N THR A 434 5.47 33.83 -7.72
CA THR A 434 5.39 35.28 -7.46
C THR A 434 4.84 35.58 -6.07
N GLY A 435 5.10 36.79 -5.55
CA GLY A 435 4.66 37.22 -4.23
C GLY A 435 5.64 36.91 -3.09
N LEU A 436 6.83 36.38 -3.40
CA LEU A 436 7.92 36.11 -2.44
C LEU A 436 9.16 36.97 -2.75
N ALA A 437 9.94 37.29 -1.71
CA ALA A 437 11.30 37.81 -1.91
C ALA A 437 12.23 36.69 -2.41
N GLU A 438 13.34 37.05 -3.05
CA GLU A 438 14.30 36.07 -3.60
C GLU A 438 14.87 35.11 -2.54
N SER A 439 15.12 35.60 -1.32
CA SER A 439 15.54 34.76 -0.19
C SER A 439 14.47 33.74 0.20
N ASP A 440 13.21 34.18 0.21
CA ASP A 440 12.07 33.37 0.68
C ASP A 440 11.67 32.35 -0.39
N PHE A 441 11.92 32.64 -1.66
CA PHE A 441 11.74 31.70 -2.76
C PHE A 441 12.64 30.47 -2.63
N GLU A 442 13.90 30.64 -2.28
CA GLU A 442 14.82 29.50 -2.12
C GLU A 442 14.46 28.64 -0.89
N ASP A 443 13.94 29.25 0.17
CA ASP A 443 13.37 28.53 1.32
C ASP A 443 12.11 27.76 0.90
N PHE A 444 11.19 28.42 0.20
CA PHE A 444 9.97 27.82 -0.34
C PHE A 444 10.30 26.64 -1.26
N ARG A 445 11.17 26.83 -2.25
CA ARG A 445 11.55 25.79 -3.22
C ARG A 445 12.10 24.55 -2.53
N ARG A 446 12.90 24.71 -1.48
CA ARG A 446 13.50 23.60 -0.72
C ARG A 446 12.49 22.75 0.05
N ILE A 447 11.33 23.30 0.39
CA ILE A 447 10.28 22.58 1.11
C ILE A 447 9.20 22.00 0.19
N GLN A 448 9.24 22.24 -1.13
CA GLN A 448 8.24 21.72 -2.06
C GLN A 448 8.59 20.32 -2.57
N SER A 449 7.60 19.43 -2.65
CA SER A 449 7.75 18.07 -3.18
C SER A 449 7.82 18.01 -4.72
N TYR A 450 7.56 19.13 -5.40
CA TYR A 450 7.58 19.19 -6.87
C TYR A 450 9.01 19.12 -7.39
N ALA A 451 9.30 18.13 -8.24
CA ALA A 451 10.63 17.86 -8.77
C ALA A 451 10.94 18.58 -10.10
N GLY A 452 9.94 19.19 -10.74
CA GLY A 452 10.10 19.86 -12.03
C GLY A 452 10.74 21.27 -11.93
N PRO A 453 10.98 21.92 -13.07
CA PRO A 453 11.58 23.25 -13.11
C PRO A 453 10.74 24.29 -12.36
N MET A 454 11.37 24.99 -11.40
CA MET A 454 10.75 26.04 -10.61
C MET A 454 11.63 27.29 -10.56
N ALA A 455 11.06 28.46 -10.82
CA ALA A 455 11.77 29.74 -10.86
C ALA A 455 11.01 30.87 -10.14
N ALA A 456 11.74 31.82 -9.57
CA ALA A 456 11.15 33.05 -9.05
C ALA A 456 10.80 34.00 -10.21
N LEU A 457 9.63 34.62 -10.14
CA LEU A 457 9.24 35.69 -11.05
C LEU A 457 9.52 37.04 -10.37
N PRO A 458 10.39 37.92 -10.93
CA PRO A 458 10.73 39.18 -10.29
C PRO A 458 9.51 40.09 -10.08
N ASN A 459 9.42 40.71 -8.91
CA ASN A 459 8.36 41.69 -8.61
C ASN A 459 8.34 42.83 -9.65
N GLY A 460 7.21 43.03 -10.32
CA GLY A 460 7.03 44.02 -11.39
C GLY A 460 7.44 43.56 -12.79
N SER A 461 7.76 42.28 -12.98
CA SER A 461 7.83 41.68 -14.31
C SER A 461 6.40 41.44 -14.82
N ASP A 462 6.08 41.88 -16.03
CA ASP A 462 4.76 41.64 -16.66
C ASP A 462 4.79 40.44 -17.63
N ARG A 463 5.89 39.68 -17.70
CA ARG A 463 6.10 38.62 -18.71
C ARG A 463 6.61 37.32 -18.12
N VAL A 464 5.97 36.23 -18.51
CA VAL A 464 6.44 34.85 -18.31
C VAL A 464 7.36 34.49 -19.48
N ALA A 465 8.52 33.90 -19.21
CA ALA A 465 9.54 33.67 -20.22
C ALA A 465 9.24 32.42 -21.07
N GLY A 466 8.41 32.58 -22.11
CA GLY A 466 8.71 32.05 -23.45
C GLY A 466 8.24 30.64 -23.88
N ALA A 467 7.67 29.79 -23.02
CA ALA A 467 7.10 28.49 -23.43
C ALA A 467 5.56 28.49 -23.39
N ASP A 468 4.92 27.59 -24.16
CA ASP A 468 3.46 27.40 -24.12
C ASP A 468 3.12 26.51 -22.93
N GLY A 469 2.39 27.03 -21.95
CA GLY A 469 1.93 26.22 -20.82
C GLY A 469 2.75 26.30 -19.54
N ASP A 470 3.57 27.34 -19.40
CA ASP A 470 4.15 27.66 -18.09
C ASP A 470 3.03 28.01 -17.08
N VAL A 471 3.28 27.74 -15.80
CA VAL A 471 2.32 27.99 -14.71
C VAL A 471 2.85 29.07 -13.78
N VAL A 472 2.03 30.06 -13.45
CA VAL A 472 2.37 31.09 -12.44
C VAL A 472 1.57 30.86 -11.17
N ILE A 473 2.25 30.66 -10.04
CA ILE A 473 1.65 30.54 -8.72
C ILE A 473 1.85 31.84 -7.93
N ASN A 474 0.74 32.46 -7.52
CA ASN A 474 0.75 33.69 -6.73
C ASN A 474 0.60 33.39 -5.24
N LEU A 475 1.62 33.77 -4.46
CA LEU A 475 1.69 33.60 -3.01
C LEU A 475 1.58 34.93 -2.24
N THR A 476 1.22 36.02 -2.92
CA THR A 476 1.16 37.37 -2.31
C THR A 476 0.27 37.37 -1.07
N GLY A 477 0.81 37.84 0.06
CA GLY A 477 0.06 37.95 1.32
C GLY A 477 -0.02 36.67 2.15
N HIS A 478 0.64 35.58 1.73
CA HIS A 478 0.67 34.31 2.44
C HIS A 478 2.06 34.00 3.01
N SER A 479 2.11 33.23 4.10
CA SER A 479 3.37 32.88 4.80
C SER A 479 3.43 31.44 5.33
N ASP A 480 2.32 30.69 5.30
CA ASP A 480 2.28 29.27 5.66
C ASP A 480 1.94 28.48 4.39
N PHE A 481 2.86 27.61 3.98
CA PHE A 481 2.77 26.87 2.73
C PHE A 481 2.90 25.38 3.02
N GLY A 482 1.98 24.60 2.45
CA GLY A 482 2.10 23.16 2.41
C GLY A 482 3.28 22.73 1.54
N HIS A 483 3.88 21.59 1.85
CA HIS A 483 5.00 21.03 1.10
C HIS A 483 4.58 20.43 -0.25
N HIS A 484 3.27 20.26 -0.48
CA HIS A 484 2.73 19.75 -1.75
C HIS A 484 2.03 20.81 -2.59
N LEU A 485 2.05 22.07 -2.17
CA LEU A 485 1.29 23.15 -2.81
C LEU A 485 1.54 23.21 -4.33
N VAL A 486 2.81 23.21 -4.74
CA VAL A 486 3.16 23.27 -6.18
C VAL A 486 2.75 21.99 -6.91
N GLN A 487 2.97 20.83 -6.29
CA GLN A 487 2.65 19.54 -6.90
C GLN A 487 1.13 19.39 -7.12
N ASP A 488 0.31 19.80 -6.16
CA ASP A 488 -1.15 19.74 -6.26
C ASP A 488 -1.68 20.71 -7.31
N ALA A 489 -1.07 21.90 -7.41
CA ALA A 489 -1.38 22.88 -8.46
C ALA A 489 -1.12 22.31 -9.86
N VAL A 490 0.08 21.75 -10.08
CA VAL A 490 0.45 21.12 -11.36
C VAL A 490 -0.47 19.95 -11.68
N ASN A 491 -0.73 19.08 -10.70
CA ASN A 491 -1.59 17.92 -10.89
C ASN A 491 -3.01 18.31 -11.33
N ALA A 492 -3.54 19.46 -10.88
CA ALA A 492 -4.84 19.94 -11.35
C ALA A 492 -4.87 20.16 -12.86
N PHE A 493 -3.84 20.77 -13.44
CA PHE A 493 -3.71 20.94 -14.89
C PHE A 493 -3.51 19.63 -15.66
N ARG A 494 -3.20 18.51 -14.99
CA ARG A 494 -3.10 17.16 -15.58
C ARG A 494 -4.46 16.44 -15.70
N PHE A 495 -5.53 16.99 -15.12
CA PHE A 495 -6.87 16.39 -15.21
C PHE A 495 -8.00 17.36 -15.56
N THR A 496 -7.71 18.65 -15.65
CA THR A 496 -8.68 19.66 -16.04
C THR A 496 -8.06 20.69 -16.98
N ASP A 497 -8.89 21.20 -17.89
CA ASP A 497 -8.60 22.30 -18.82
C ASP A 497 -9.27 23.56 -18.24
N VAL A 498 -8.48 24.36 -17.53
CA VAL A 498 -8.88 25.60 -16.84
C VAL A 498 -7.79 26.65 -16.89
N ASP A 499 -8.18 27.92 -16.92
CA ASP A 499 -7.25 29.05 -16.89
C ASP A 499 -6.61 29.27 -15.51
N GLU A 500 -7.30 28.83 -14.46
CA GLU A 500 -6.86 29.01 -13.07
C GLU A 500 -7.21 27.83 -12.16
N VAL A 501 -6.30 27.56 -11.23
CA VAL A 501 -6.50 26.66 -10.10
C VAL A 501 -6.41 27.47 -8.82
N ARG A 502 -7.41 27.33 -7.96
CA ARG A 502 -7.50 27.99 -6.66
C ARG A 502 -7.22 26.97 -5.57
N ILE A 503 -6.16 27.21 -4.80
CA ILE A 503 -5.63 26.23 -3.86
C ILE A 503 -6.11 26.56 -2.45
N LEU A 504 -6.90 25.66 -1.88
CA LEU A 504 -7.58 25.87 -0.60
C LEU A 504 -7.07 24.91 0.48
N PRO A 505 -7.23 25.28 1.76
CA PRO A 505 -7.07 24.37 2.88
C PRO A 505 -8.01 23.17 2.82
N ILE A 506 -7.54 22.02 3.26
CA ILE A 506 -8.28 20.76 3.20
C ILE A 506 -9.54 20.73 4.07
N ASP A 507 -9.53 21.51 5.15
CA ASP A 507 -10.61 21.69 6.10
C ASP A 507 -11.51 22.87 5.75
N THR A 508 -11.37 23.46 4.55
CA THR A 508 -12.26 24.52 4.07
C THR A 508 -13.72 24.04 3.99
N ALA A 509 -14.63 24.99 4.21
CA ALA A 509 -16.06 24.84 3.92
C ALA A 509 -16.41 25.12 2.45
N GLU A 510 -15.48 25.68 1.69
CA GLU A 510 -15.66 25.93 0.26
C GLU A 510 -15.72 24.62 -0.54
N PRO A 511 -16.41 24.60 -1.70
CA PRO A 511 -16.42 23.44 -2.57
C PRO A 511 -15.02 23.11 -3.10
N LEU A 512 -14.68 21.81 -3.11
CA LEU A 512 -13.38 21.28 -3.54
C LEU A 512 -13.54 20.38 -4.77
N TYR A 513 -12.57 20.47 -5.68
CA TYR A 513 -12.57 19.85 -7.00
C TYR A 513 -13.79 20.25 -7.83
N GLU A 514 -14.10 21.55 -7.77
CA GLU A 514 -15.32 22.17 -8.27
C GLU A 514 -15.01 23.43 -9.06
N PHE A 515 -15.77 23.65 -10.14
CA PHE A 515 -15.69 24.89 -10.88
C PHE A 515 -16.31 26.03 -10.07
N VAL A 516 -15.55 27.10 -9.88
CA VAL A 516 -15.93 28.25 -9.06
C VAL A 516 -15.80 29.54 -9.87
N GLY A 517 -16.48 30.60 -9.41
CA GLY A 517 -16.31 31.93 -10.00
C GLY A 517 -14.93 32.52 -9.70
N PRO A 518 -14.46 33.49 -10.50
CA PRO A 518 -13.20 34.16 -10.26
C PRO A 518 -13.24 34.96 -8.95
N VAL A 519 -12.09 35.07 -8.29
CA VAL A 519 -11.91 35.80 -7.02
C VAL A 519 -10.80 36.84 -7.19
N ASP A 520 -10.84 37.94 -6.44
CA ASP A 520 -9.70 38.86 -6.37
C ASP A 520 -8.47 38.10 -5.83
N SER A 521 -7.41 38.05 -6.64
CA SER A 521 -6.21 37.22 -6.43
C SER A 521 -5.42 37.53 -5.16
N ASP A 522 -5.65 38.68 -4.54
CA ASP A 522 -4.84 39.19 -3.42
C ASP A 522 -5.21 38.55 -2.06
N GLN A 523 -6.20 37.65 -2.02
CA GLN A 523 -6.65 36.97 -0.79
C GLN A 523 -6.53 35.44 -0.79
N GLN A 524 -6.18 34.83 -1.93
CA GLN A 524 -6.12 33.37 -2.08
C GLN A 524 -4.95 32.95 -2.94
N ILE A 525 -4.41 31.76 -2.68
CA ILE A 525 -3.33 31.18 -3.48
C ILE A 525 -3.92 30.65 -4.78
N THR A 526 -3.43 31.17 -5.91
CA THR A 526 -3.86 30.73 -7.24
C THR A 526 -2.68 30.30 -8.10
N ALA A 527 -2.92 29.33 -8.99
CA ALA A 527 -2.03 28.91 -10.04
C ALA A 527 -2.69 29.17 -11.39
N THR A 528 -2.00 29.86 -12.28
CA THR A 528 -2.51 30.33 -13.57
C THR A 528 -1.77 29.65 -14.71
N TRP A 529 -2.51 29.11 -15.68
CA TRP A 529 -1.94 28.63 -16.93
C TRP A 529 -1.59 29.82 -17.83
N CYS A 530 -0.37 29.86 -18.37
CA CYS A 530 0.13 30.96 -19.19
C CYS A 530 0.49 30.49 -20.62
N PRO A 531 -0.33 30.80 -21.64
CA PRO A 531 0.00 30.54 -23.04
C PRO A 531 1.21 31.36 -23.52
N VAL A 532 1.85 30.94 -24.62
CA VAL A 532 3.00 31.70 -25.18
C VAL A 532 2.67 33.18 -25.39
N GLY A 533 3.52 34.05 -24.84
CA GLY A 533 3.44 35.49 -25.07
C GLY A 533 2.38 36.22 -24.24
N SER A 534 1.75 35.52 -23.28
CA SER A 534 0.85 36.13 -22.29
C SER A 534 1.58 37.08 -21.34
N HIS A 535 0.89 38.14 -20.94
CA HIS A 535 1.27 39.05 -19.88
C HIS A 535 0.65 38.61 -18.55
N LEU A 536 1.31 38.90 -17.43
CA LEU A 536 0.69 38.72 -16.12
C LEU A 536 -0.56 39.61 -16.03
N GLY A 537 -1.72 38.98 -15.87
CA GLY A 537 -3.02 39.66 -15.90
C GLY A 537 -3.81 39.47 -17.21
N ASP A 538 -3.22 38.89 -18.26
CA ASP A 538 -3.97 38.47 -19.44
C ASP A 538 -4.98 37.39 -19.03
N GLY A 539 -6.24 37.54 -19.45
CA GLY A 539 -7.32 36.63 -19.05
C GLY A 539 -7.92 36.89 -17.65
N VAL A 540 -7.54 37.95 -16.95
CA VAL A 540 -8.21 38.35 -15.70
C VAL A 540 -9.57 38.99 -16.01
N GLY A 541 -10.65 38.32 -15.62
CA GLY A 541 -12.01 38.79 -15.83
C GLY A 541 -13.09 37.74 -15.49
N PRO A 542 -14.38 38.13 -15.57
CA PRO A 542 -15.52 37.26 -15.20
C PRO A 542 -15.71 36.03 -16.10
N GLU A 543 -15.02 35.93 -17.23
CA GLU A 543 -15.10 34.80 -18.18
C GLU A 543 -14.06 33.70 -17.92
N ARG A 544 -13.19 33.88 -16.92
CA ARG A 544 -12.11 32.95 -16.58
C ARG A 544 -12.64 31.64 -15.99
N THR A 545 -12.13 30.51 -16.44
CA THR A 545 -12.46 29.19 -15.89
C THR A 545 -11.55 28.86 -14.71
N THR A 546 -12.13 28.60 -13.54
CA THR A 546 -11.37 28.36 -12.30
C THR A 546 -11.82 27.06 -11.63
N LEU A 547 -10.85 26.21 -11.27
CA LEU A 547 -11.07 25.02 -10.44
C LEU A 547 -10.58 25.27 -9.01
N ALA A 548 -11.42 25.04 -8.01
CA ALA A 548 -10.98 24.96 -6.62
C ALA A 548 -10.43 23.56 -6.30
N ILE A 549 -9.25 23.46 -5.70
CA ILE A 549 -8.65 22.20 -5.22
C ILE A 549 -8.23 22.32 -3.76
N ALA A 550 -8.00 21.18 -3.11
CA ALA A 550 -7.37 21.13 -1.80
C ALA A 550 -5.88 20.82 -1.92
N SER A 551 -5.08 21.40 -1.03
CA SER A 551 -3.71 20.98 -0.76
C SER A 551 -3.53 20.75 0.75
N ASP A 552 -2.32 20.44 1.20
CA ASP A 552 -1.97 20.11 2.59
C ASP A 552 -2.00 21.31 3.56
N LEU A 553 -2.68 22.39 3.17
CA LEU A 553 -2.98 23.56 4.01
C LEU A 553 -4.10 23.24 4.99
N VAL A 554 -4.02 23.79 6.20
CA VAL A 554 -5.00 23.55 7.29
C VAL A 554 -5.36 24.87 7.97
N LEU A 555 -6.65 25.12 8.20
CA LEU A 555 -7.15 26.30 8.92
C LEU A 555 -7.16 26.13 10.44
N GLU A 556 -7.56 24.95 10.94
CA GLU A 556 -7.79 24.70 12.37
C GLU A 556 -6.99 23.51 12.93
N ARG A 557 -6.73 23.53 14.24
CA ARG A 557 -6.22 22.34 14.95
C ARG A 557 -7.23 21.20 14.83
N ALA A 558 -6.72 19.99 14.60
CA ALA A 558 -7.55 18.83 14.24
C ALA A 558 -8.51 18.41 15.35
N GLU A 559 -8.04 18.37 16.60
CA GLU A 559 -8.81 17.81 17.70
C GLU A 559 -8.57 18.56 19.01
N THR A 560 -9.66 18.84 19.74
CA THR A 560 -9.59 19.26 21.15
C THR A 560 -9.50 18.02 22.02
N ILE A 561 -8.28 17.59 22.34
CA ILE A 561 -8.02 16.61 23.40
C ILE A 561 -7.91 17.37 24.71
N ASP A 562 -8.51 16.84 25.78
CA ASP A 562 -8.34 17.41 27.12
C ASP A 562 -6.93 17.13 27.65
N VAL A 563 -6.02 18.08 27.40
CA VAL A 563 -4.63 18.05 27.87
C VAL A 563 -4.45 18.11 29.39
N THR A 564 -5.55 18.21 30.16
CA THR A 564 -5.47 18.17 31.62
C THR A 564 -5.38 16.75 32.19
N VAL A 565 -5.62 15.72 31.36
CA VAL A 565 -5.44 14.33 31.74
C VAL A 565 -3.96 13.94 31.57
N GLU A 566 -3.33 13.52 32.66
CA GLU A 566 -1.97 12.97 32.62
C GLU A 566 -1.95 11.67 31.78
N PRO A 567 -0.99 11.48 30.86
CA PRO A 567 -0.95 10.31 30.01
C PRO A 567 -0.67 9.03 30.81
N GLU A 568 -1.43 7.97 30.53
CA GLU A 568 -1.27 6.65 31.16
C GLU A 568 -0.15 5.84 30.47
N ILE A 569 0.00 6.01 29.16
CA ILE A 569 1.00 5.29 28.35
C ILE A 569 1.72 6.22 27.37
N SER A 570 3.04 6.07 27.25
CA SER A 570 3.82 6.71 26.18
C SER A 570 4.09 5.72 25.04
N VAL A 571 3.77 6.12 23.82
CA VAL A 571 4.11 5.39 22.59
C VAL A 571 5.32 6.05 21.95
N ILE A 572 6.46 5.38 21.95
CA ILE A 572 7.69 5.87 21.33
C ILE A 572 7.72 5.46 19.86
N VAL A 573 7.78 6.45 18.97
CA VAL A 573 7.84 6.24 17.53
C VAL A 573 9.18 6.77 16.99
N PRO A 574 10.13 5.90 16.60
CA PRO A 574 11.39 6.32 15.99
C PRO A 574 11.19 6.65 14.51
N VAL A 575 11.52 7.87 14.10
CA VAL A 575 11.22 8.38 12.75
C VAL A 575 12.52 8.69 12.00
N TYR A 576 12.61 8.24 10.75
CA TYR A 576 13.68 8.64 9.82
C TYR A 576 13.20 8.41 8.38
N ASN A 577 13.07 9.48 7.59
CA ASN A 577 12.68 9.45 6.17
C ASN A 577 11.46 8.57 5.87
N ASN A 578 10.41 8.71 6.69
CA ASN A 578 9.22 7.84 6.61
C ASN A 578 7.91 8.53 7.04
N GLY A 579 7.82 9.84 6.80
CA GLY A 579 6.68 10.69 7.16
C GLY A 579 5.32 10.18 6.63
N PRO A 580 5.18 9.82 5.35
CA PRO A 580 3.90 9.33 4.82
C PRO A 580 3.39 8.07 5.53
N HIS A 581 4.26 7.10 5.81
CA HIS A 581 3.89 5.91 6.59
C HIS A 581 3.58 6.27 8.04
N LEU A 582 4.38 7.14 8.68
CA LEU A 582 4.09 7.65 10.01
C LEU A 582 2.66 8.22 10.07
N LYS A 583 2.29 9.09 9.14
CA LYS A 583 0.99 9.77 9.10
C LYS A 583 -0.16 8.78 8.87
N PHE A 584 -0.09 8.00 7.80
CA PHE A 584 -1.24 7.22 7.31
C PHE A 584 -1.29 5.77 7.82
N LYS A 585 -0.21 5.25 8.42
CA LYS A 585 -0.15 3.91 9.02
C LYS A 585 -0.06 3.99 10.53
N CYS A 586 1.11 4.34 11.04
CA CYS A 586 1.42 4.30 12.47
C CYS A 586 0.46 5.19 13.26
N PHE A 587 0.38 6.47 12.91
CA PHE A 587 -0.43 7.45 13.63
C PHE A 587 -1.93 7.16 13.50
N GLU A 588 -2.46 6.87 12.31
CA GLU A 588 -3.86 6.47 12.15
C GLU A 588 -4.21 5.16 12.89
N SER A 589 -3.25 4.25 13.05
CA SER A 589 -3.44 3.08 13.92
C SER A 589 -3.56 3.48 15.39
N LEU A 590 -2.78 4.45 15.87
CA LEU A 590 -2.92 4.97 17.24
C LEU A 590 -4.25 5.70 17.42
N ARG A 591 -4.66 6.51 16.44
CA ARG A 591 -5.90 7.31 16.47
C ARG A 591 -7.18 6.46 16.54
N ARG A 592 -7.15 5.23 16.02
CA ARG A 592 -8.28 4.29 16.12
C ARG A 592 -8.31 3.45 17.40
N SER A 593 -7.30 3.57 18.28
CA SER A 593 -7.33 2.93 19.59
C SER A 593 -8.33 3.62 20.51
N SER A 594 -8.99 2.85 21.39
CA SER A 594 -9.91 3.41 22.40
C SER A 594 -9.21 4.24 23.47
N ILE A 595 -7.88 4.21 23.52
CA ILE A 595 -7.07 4.89 24.54
C ILE A 595 -6.24 6.05 23.98
N PHE A 596 -6.53 6.49 22.75
CA PHE A 596 -5.76 7.51 22.05
C PHE A 596 -5.59 8.81 22.86
N ASP A 597 -6.65 9.26 23.53
CA ASP A 597 -6.68 10.43 24.41
C ASP A 597 -5.89 10.26 25.71
N ARG A 598 -5.59 9.01 26.12
CA ARG A 598 -4.78 8.66 27.29
C ARG A 598 -3.31 8.37 26.95
N CYS A 599 -2.95 8.43 25.67
CA CYS A 599 -1.59 8.20 25.18
C CYS A 599 -0.81 9.51 25.10
N GLU A 600 0.47 9.49 25.49
CA GLU A 600 1.49 10.42 24.98
C GLU A 600 2.16 9.79 23.76
N ILE A 601 2.11 10.45 22.60
CA ILE A 601 2.77 9.97 21.38
C ILE A 601 4.08 10.74 21.20
N LEU A 602 5.20 10.06 21.41
CA LEU A 602 6.52 10.67 21.33
C LEU A 602 7.19 10.31 19.99
N LEU A 603 7.16 11.26 19.07
CA LEU A 603 7.80 11.14 17.76
C LEU A 603 9.26 11.59 17.87
N VAL A 604 10.18 10.64 17.71
CA VAL A 604 11.63 10.91 17.84
C VAL A 604 12.29 10.80 16.48
N ASP A 605 12.50 11.94 15.84
CA ASP A 605 13.15 12.06 14.54
C ASP A 605 14.67 11.93 14.65
N ASP A 606 15.23 10.95 13.96
CA ASP A 606 16.65 10.63 13.94
C ASP A 606 17.47 11.52 12.99
N GLY A 607 16.90 12.66 12.58
CA GLY A 607 17.52 13.63 11.69
C GLY A 607 17.17 13.35 10.23
N SER A 608 15.87 13.30 9.92
CA SER A 608 15.35 13.06 8.57
C SER A 608 15.83 14.12 7.57
N THR A 609 15.97 13.70 6.31
CA THR A 609 16.52 14.48 5.19
C THR A 609 15.58 14.58 4.00
N ASP A 610 14.51 13.80 3.98
CA ASP A 610 13.42 13.98 3.01
C ASP A 610 12.57 15.21 3.37
N ILE A 611 11.80 15.68 2.39
CA ILE A 611 10.99 16.89 2.53
C ILE A 611 9.73 16.62 3.38
N GLU A 612 9.12 15.45 3.22
CA GLU A 612 7.81 15.13 3.80
C GLU A 612 7.88 14.87 5.32
N THR A 613 8.93 14.18 5.80
CA THR A 613 8.99 13.77 7.21
C THR A 613 9.01 14.94 8.20
N PRO A 614 9.88 15.97 8.06
CA PRO A 614 9.86 17.12 8.97
C PRO A 614 8.53 17.86 8.95
N ALA A 615 7.93 18.06 7.77
CA ALA A 615 6.65 18.74 7.60
C ALA A 615 5.50 17.99 8.28
N ILE A 616 5.45 16.66 8.12
CA ILE A 616 4.46 15.80 8.78
C ILE A 616 4.62 15.81 10.30
N LEU A 617 5.86 15.84 10.80
CA LEU A 617 6.12 15.96 12.24
C LEU A 617 5.58 17.29 12.79
N ASP A 618 5.81 18.41 12.10
CA ASP A 618 5.27 19.72 12.49
C ASP A 618 3.74 19.76 12.41
N GLU A 619 3.15 19.12 11.40
CA GLU A 619 1.69 18.98 11.27
C GLU A 619 1.11 18.22 12.47
N LEU A 620 1.66 17.06 12.82
CA LEU A 620 1.15 16.21 13.89
C LEU A 620 1.31 16.88 15.27
N ASP A 621 2.46 17.50 15.55
CA ASP A 621 2.73 18.25 16.79
C ASP A 621 1.75 19.43 16.97
N ARG A 622 1.45 20.13 15.88
CA ARG A 622 0.50 21.26 15.89
C ARG A 622 -0.95 20.81 16.01
N ALA A 623 -1.30 19.69 15.37
CA ALA A 623 -2.68 19.23 15.26
C ALA A 623 -3.16 18.46 16.49
N TYR A 624 -2.27 17.76 17.19
CA TYR A 624 -2.63 16.81 18.25
C TYR A 624 -1.92 17.14 19.57
N PRO A 625 -2.65 17.60 20.59
CA PRO A 625 -2.05 18.03 21.86
C PRO A 625 -1.32 16.94 22.65
N ASN A 626 -1.62 15.67 22.37
CA ASN A 626 -0.99 14.51 22.97
C ASN A 626 0.26 14.02 22.19
N VAL A 627 0.64 14.70 21.11
CA VAL A 627 1.87 14.45 20.35
C VAL A 627 2.99 15.35 20.85
N ARG A 628 4.20 14.79 20.94
CA ARG A 628 5.44 15.54 21.20
C ARG A 628 6.51 15.12 20.22
N VAL A 629 7.21 16.08 19.64
CA VAL A 629 8.33 15.83 18.71
C VAL A 629 9.69 16.10 19.37
N HIS A 630 10.65 15.20 19.16
CA HIS A 630 12.07 15.42 19.41
C HIS A 630 12.87 15.22 18.12
N ARG A 631 13.81 16.13 17.81
CA ARG A 631 14.61 16.08 16.57
C ARG A 631 16.10 16.03 16.87
N PHE A 632 16.78 15.07 16.26
CA PHE A 632 18.24 15.06 16.15
C PHE A 632 18.71 15.90 14.93
N PRO A 633 19.98 16.33 14.90
CA PRO A 633 20.58 16.89 13.69
C PRO A 633 20.52 15.90 12.52
N ALA A 634 20.42 16.43 11.29
CA ALA A 634 20.29 15.66 10.06
C ALA A 634 21.39 14.59 9.88
N GLY A 635 21.02 13.45 9.31
CA GLY A 635 21.96 12.40 8.85
C GLY A 635 21.75 10.99 9.41
N GLY A 636 20.77 10.78 10.28
CA GLY A 636 20.48 9.44 10.83
C GLY A 636 21.55 8.92 11.80
N SER A 637 21.18 7.96 12.64
CA SER A 637 22.13 7.19 13.47
C SER A 637 22.48 5.84 12.87
N GLY A 638 21.90 5.51 11.71
CA GLY A 638 22.05 4.22 11.04
C GLY A 638 21.12 3.11 11.56
N SER A 639 20.31 3.39 12.59
CA SER A 639 19.37 2.44 13.22
C SER A 639 18.26 3.17 13.99
N ALA A 640 17.22 2.46 14.42
CA ALA A 640 16.21 3.01 15.32
C ALA A 640 16.65 3.07 16.81
N SER A 641 17.88 2.68 17.15
CA SER A 641 18.35 2.63 18.54
C SER A 641 18.42 4.00 19.22
N ARG A 642 19.07 4.99 18.57
CA ARG A 642 19.21 6.35 19.11
C ARG A 642 17.84 6.99 19.41
N PRO A 643 16.87 6.99 18.47
CA PRO A 643 15.56 7.56 18.74
C PRO A 643 14.76 6.77 19.78
N ARG A 644 14.85 5.43 19.82
CA ARG A 644 14.16 4.61 20.86
C ARG A 644 14.72 4.85 22.26
N ASN A 645 16.04 4.87 22.42
CA ASN A 645 16.69 5.19 23.70
C ASN A 645 16.30 6.59 24.19
N LYS A 646 16.35 7.58 23.29
CA LYS A 646 15.95 8.95 23.62
C LYS A 646 14.46 9.04 23.94
N GLY A 647 13.63 8.28 23.24
CA GLY A 647 12.22 8.15 23.51
C GLY A 647 11.95 7.68 24.94
N LEU A 648 12.59 6.59 25.35
CA LEU A 648 12.47 6.06 26.71
C LEU A 648 12.94 7.09 27.75
N GLU A 649 14.06 7.78 27.52
CA GLU A 649 14.52 8.86 28.41
C GLU A 649 13.43 9.92 28.63
N LEU A 650 12.78 10.35 27.55
CA LEU A 650 11.78 11.44 27.53
C LEU A 650 10.37 11.04 28.00
N THR A 651 10.06 9.74 28.05
CA THR A 651 8.78 9.17 28.54
C THR A 651 8.43 9.70 29.92
N ARG A 652 7.20 10.19 30.08
CA ARG A 652 6.65 10.67 31.36
C ARG A 652 5.54 9.78 31.92
N ALA A 653 4.85 9.04 31.06
CA ALA A 653 3.73 8.19 31.46
C ALA A 653 4.18 6.99 32.32
N PRO A 654 3.30 6.46 33.19
CA PRO A 654 3.56 5.26 33.98
C PRO A 654 3.94 4.04 33.14
N TYR A 655 3.40 3.93 31.91
CA TYR A 655 3.65 2.82 31.01
C TYR A 655 4.25 3.25 29.68
N VAL A 656 4.94 2.33 28.99
CA VAL A 656 5.61 2.60 27.72
C VAL A 656 5.49 1.46 26.73
N THR A 657 5.36 1.81 25.45
CA THR A 657 5.47 0.90 24.31
C THR A 657 6.22 1.56 23.15
N TYR A 658 6.47 0.79 22.09
CA TYR A 658 7.15 1.23 20.88
C TYR A 658 6.28 0.93 19.67
N LEU A 659 6.32 1.79 18.65
CA LEU A 659 5.69 1.50 17.37
C LEU A 659 6.50 2.12 16.25
N ASP A 660 6.84 1.34 15.22
CA ASP A 660 7.57 1.85 14.07
C ASP A 660 6.64 2.59 13.10
N PRO A 661 7.14 3.62 12.37
CA PRO A 661 6.32 4.46 11.51
C PRO A 661 5.67 3.70 10.35
N ASP A 662 6.25 2.59 9.91
CA ASP A 662 5.73 1.72 8.86
C ASP A 662 4.90 0.55 9.39
N ASN A 663 4.57 0.50 10.68
CA ASN A 663 3.81 -0.57 11.31
C ASN A 663 2.54 -0.05 11.97
N GLU A 664 1.67 -0.97 12.42
CA GLU A 664 0.38 -0.63 13.01
C GLU A 664 0.16 -1.36 14.34
N GLN A 665 -0.44 -0.67 15.31
CA GLN A 665 -1.14 -1.34 16.41
C GLN A 665 -2.49 -1.87 15.88
N THR A 666 -2.97 -3.00 16.41
CA THR A 666 -4.22 -3.63 15.97
C THR A 666 -5.04 -4.21 17.13
N ASN A 667 -6.34 -4.37 16.91
CA ASN A 667 -7.29 -5.03 17.82
C ASN A 667 -7.40 -4.39 19.21
N ASP A 668 -7.22 -3.06 19.31
CA ASP A 668 -7.05 -2.35 20.59
C ASP A 668 -5.98 -2.95 21.51
N GLY A 669 -4.95 -3.53 20.89
CA GLY A 669 -4.01 -4.36 21.62
C GLY A 669 -3.26 -3.62 22.73
N PHE A 670 -2.94 -2.34 22.52
CA PHE A 670 -2.31 -1.54 23.56
C PHE A 670 -3.24 -1.24 24.74
N ALA A 671 -4.54 -1.01 24.49
CA ALA A 671 -5.53 -0.86 25.56
C ALA A 671 -5.62 -2.13 26.41
N LEU A 672 -5.73 -3.30 25.76
CA LEU A 672 -5.75 -4.60 26.43
C LEU A 672 -4.49 -4.84 27.27
N LEU A 673 -3.31 -4.52 26.73
CA LEU A 673 -2.06 -4.74 27.46
C LEU A 673 -1.86 -3.76 28.62
N LEU A 674 -2.31 -2.51 28.46
CA LEU A 674 -2.30 -1.50 29.52
C LEU A 674 -3.11 -1.98 30.72
N GLU A 675 -4.37 -2.39 30.49
CA GLU A 675 -5.24 -2.97 31.52
C GLU A 675 -4.57 -4.16 32.23
N MET A 676 -3.94 -5.06 31.47
CA MET A 676 -3.25 -6.22 32.04
C MET A 676 -2.12 -5.82 32.99
N VAL A 677 -1.28 -4.86 32.61
CA VAL A 677 -0.16 -4.39 33.42
C VAL A 677 -0.66 -3.66 34.68
N GLU A 678 -1.66 -2.78 34.53
CA GLU A 678 -2.25 -2.00 35.63
C GLU A 678 -2.89 -2.88 36.69
N GLU A 679 -3.73 -3.85 36.30
CA GLU A 679 -4.50 -4.67 37.23
C GLU A 679 -3.65 -5.66 38.02
N HIS A 680 -2.57 -6.18 37.41
CA HIS A 680 -1.83 -7.32 37.95
C HIS A 680 -0.41 -6.96 38.45
N GLY A 681 0.05 -5.74 38.18
CA GLY A 681 1.40 -5.30 38.51
C GLY A 681 2.47 -6.12 37.77
N TYR A 682 2.28 -6.32 36.46
CA TYR A 682 3.27 -6.98 35.62
C TYR A 682 4.40 -6.01 35.26
N ASP A 683 5.63 -6.52 35.12
CA ASP A 683 6.76 -5.74 34.60
C ASP A 683 6.50 -5.35 33.13
N PHE A 684 5.91 -6.27 32.37
CA PHE A 684 5.31 -6.01 31.07
C PHE A 684 4.23 -7.04 30.71
N ALA A 685 3.33 -6.70 29.81
CA ALA A 685 2.41 -7.64 29.15
C ALA A 685 2.72 -7.71 27.65
N ILE A 686 2.55 -8.89 27.04
CA ILE A 686 2.91 -9.15 25.64
C ILE A 686 1.80 -9.92 24.91
N GLY A 687 1.51 -9.45 23.69
CA GLY A 687 0.57 -10.06 22.76
C GLY A 687 1.24 -10.79 21.60
N ASN A 688 0.43 -11.41 20.76
CA ASN A 688 0.90 -11.98 19.50
C ASN A 688 1.14 -10.87 18.45
N MET A 689 1.83 -11.21 17.36
CA MET A 689 2.12 -10.29 16.26
C MET A 689 1.65 -10.87 14.94
N MET A 690 1.01 -10.05 14.11
CA MET A 690 0.78 -10.36 12.71
C MET A 690 1.98 -9.92 11.88
N ARG A 691 2.49 -10.80 11.01
CA ARG A 691 3.58 -10.49 10.09
C ARG A 691 3.15 -10.72 8.66
N PHE A 692 3.30 -9.71 7.82
CA PHE A 692 3.12 -9.78 6.39
C PHE A 692 4.48 -9.87 5.70
N LYS A 693 4.73 -10.98 4.99
CA LYS A 693 5.89 -11.15 4.11
C LYS A 693 5.42 -11.55 2.71
N HIS A 694 5.76 -12.75 2.25
CA HIS A 694 5.12 -13.43 1.12
C HIS A 694 3.82 -14.14 1.51
N ASN A 695 3.42 -14.03 2.77
CA ASN A 695 2.21 -14.59 3.33
C ASN A 695 1.90 -13.86 4.64
N ARG A 696 0.65 -14.01 5.06
CA ARG A 696 0.18 -13.54 6.37
C ARG A 696 0.45 -14.61 7.43
N ILE A 697 1.35 -14.33 8.37
CA ILE A 697 1.74 -15.25 9.45
C ILE A 697 1.44 -14.61 10.81
N MET A 698 0.84 -15.37 11.72
CA MET A 698 0.73 -14.97 13.13
C MET A 698 1.90 -15.55 13.93
N ILE A 699 2.69 -14.68 14.55
CA ILE A 699 3.75 -15.02 15.49
C ILE A 699 3.14 -15.15 16.89
N LYS A 700 3.26 -16.34 17.48
CA LYS A 700 2.59 -16.72 18.72
C LYS A 700 3.45 -16.49 19.96
N ASN A 701 3.80 -15.24 20.25
CA ASN A 701 4.61 -14.86 21.42
C ASN A 701 4.07 -15.48 22.73
N ALA A 702 2.77 -15.33 23.00
CA ALA A 702 2.14 -15.90 24.19
C ALA A 702 2.28 -17.43 24.25
N GLY A 703 2.18 -18.12 23.11
CA GLY A 703 2.37 -19.56 23.05
C GLY A 703 3.82 -20.01 23.30
N ILE A 704 4.79 -19.19 22.93
CA ILE A 704 6.23 -19.45 23.16
C ILE A 704 6.59 -19.21 24.64
N LEU A 705 6.01 -18.18 25.27
CA LEU A 705 6.29 -17.83 26.68
C LEU A 705 5.47 -18.65 27.68
N ARG A 706 4.30 -19.18 27.30
CA ARG A 706 3.42 -19.95 28.21
C ARG A 706 4.14 -21.06 29.00
N PRO A 707 5.10 -21.83 28.43
CA PRO A 707 5.81 -22.87 29.17
C PRO A 707 6.82 -22.37 30.21
N VAL A 708 7.04 -21.06 30.34
CA VAL A 708 7.99 -20.46 31.30
C VAL A 708 7.33 -19.38 32.18
N VAL A 709 6.00 -19.28 32.14
CA VAL A 709 5.20 -18.31 32.90
C VAL A 709 4.11 -19.05 33.65
N GLY A 710 4.12 -18.92 34.98
CA GLY A 710 3.11 -19.49 35.88
C GLY A 710 1.72 -18.91 35.62
N ASP A 711 0.68 -19.54 36.19
CA ASP A 711 -0.70 -19.06 36.07
C ASP A 711 -0.94 -17.70 36.74
N ASP A 712 -0.06 -17.31 37.68
CA ASP A 712 -0.02 -16.02 38.36
C ASP A 712 0.86 -14.97 37.65
N GLY A 713 1.40 -15.32 36.48
CA GLY A 713 2.29 -14.50 35.66
C GLY A 713 3.76 -14.54 36.09
N VAL A 714 4.13 -15.26 37.14
CA VAL A 714 5.52 -15.34 37.62
C VAL A 714 6.39 -16.10 36.62
N LEU A 715 7.54 -15.53 36.25
CA LEU A 715 8.52 -16.20 35.39
C LEU A 715 9.25 -17.28 36.17
N GLU A 716 9.47 -18.41 35.49
CA GLU A 716 10.35 -19.46 36.01
C GLU A 716 11.83 -19.07 35.86
N ASP A 717 12.68 -19.57 36.76
CA ASP A 717 14.14 -19.39 36.68
C ASP A 717 14.67 -19.78 35.29
N ASN A 718 15.61 -18.98 34.78
CA ASN A 718 16.24 -19.17 33.47
C ASN A 718 15.23 -19.21 32.29
N ALA A 719 14.09 -18.51 32.40
CA ALA A 719 13.07 -18.41 31.35
C ALA A 719 13.68 -18.16 29.96
N LEU A 720 14.60 -17.21 29.84
CA LEU A 720 15.27 -16.88 28.58
C LEU A 720 16.00 -18.08 27.93
N SER A 721 16.71 -18.88 28.73
CA SER A 721 17.41 -20.09 28.27
C SER A 721 16.42 -21.21 27.89
N ARG A 722 15.27 -21.29 28.56
CA ARG A 722 14.22 -22.28 28.25
C ARG A 722 13.45 -22.01 26.97
N VAL A 723 13.30 -20.73 26.61
CA VAL A 723 12.74 -20.33 25.29
C VAL A 723 13.82 -20.23 24.21
N ASN A 724 15.00 -20.82 24.43
CA ASN A 724 16.13 -20.80 23.48
C ASN A 724 16.50 -19.39 23.03
N PHE A 725 16.43 -18.42 23.95
CA PHE A 725 16.74 -17.01 23.73
C PHE A 725 15.95 -16.40 22.54
N GLN A 726 14.74 -16.90 22.27
CA GLN A 726 13.91 -16.44 21.17
C GLN A 726 13.45 -14.99 21.38
N PRO A 727 13.82 -14.05 20.47
CA PRO A 727 13.43 -12.67 20.58
C PRO A 727 11.97 -12.50 20.18
N MET A 728 11.37 -11.45 20.70
CA MET A 728 10.01 -11.01 20.37
C MET A 728 10.03 -9.51 20.10
N SER A 729 9.07 -9.04 19.30
CA SER A 729 8.98 -7.62 18.98
C SER A 729 8.59 -6.82 20.22
N ILE A 730 9.36 -5.77 20.52
CA ILE A 730 9.05 -4.81 21.58
C ILE A 730 7.83 -3.93 21.23
N GLN A 731 7.37 -3.97 19.98
CA GLN A 731 6.13 -3.32 19.55
C GLN A 731 4.88 -4.15 19.89
N ALA A 732 5.06 -5.39 20.34
CA ALA A 732 3.99 -6.28 20.75
C ALA A 732 3.83 -6.34 22.28
N LEU A 733 4.33 -5.36 23.03
CA LEU A 733 4.25 -5.32 24.49
C LEU A 733 3.97 -3.92 25.04
N VAL A 734 3.50 -3.84 26.30
CA VAL A 734 3.43 -2.63 27.12
C VAL A 734 4.16 -2.92 28.42
N ALA A 735 5.06 -2.03 28.84
CA ALA A 735 5.92 -2.22 30.01
C ALA A 735 5.72 -1.11 31.04
N ASP A 736 6.00 -1.42 32.31
CA ASP A 736 6.14 -0.43 33.37
C ASP A 736 7.39 0.44 33.12
N THR A 737 7.18 1.75 33.02
CA THR A 737 8.23 2.72 32.70
C THR A 737 9.31 2.77 33.78
N GLN A 738 8.92 2.73 35.05
CA GLN A 738 9.86 2.87 36.16
C GLN A 738 10.77 1.64 36.25
N TRP A 739 10.19 0.45 36.13
CA TRP A 739 10.92 -0.80 36.03
C TRP A 739 11.89 -0.78 34.86
N LEU A 740 11.41 -0.48 33.64
CA LEU A 740 12.24 -0.53 32.44
C LEU A 740 13.42 0.46 32.50
N LYS A 741 13.17 1.70 32.96
CA LYS A 741 14.24 2.69 33.19
C LYS A 741 15.22 2.23 34.28
N GLY A 742 14.71 1.59 35.34
CA GLY A 742 15.49 1.08 36.47
C GLY A 742 16.49 -0.02 36.09
N LEU A 743 16.26 -0.72 34.97
CA LEU A 743 17.19 -1.75 34.48
C LEU A 743 18.51 -1.16 33.94
N GLY A 744 18.53 0.08 33.48
CA GLY A 744 19.71 0.71 32.88
C GLY A 744 20.18 0.08 31.56
N ILE A 745 19.34 -0.75 30.93
CA ILE A 745 19.61 -1.36 29.62
C ILE A 745 19.34 -0.36 28.49
N TYR A 746 20.02 -0.55 27.35
CA TYR A 746 19.91 0.34 26.20
C TYR A 746 20.03 -0.42 24.89
N GLN A 747 19.59 0.22 23.82
CA GLN A 747 19.68 -0.31 22.46
C GLN A 747 21.00 0.14 21.81
N PRO A 748 21.91 -0.78 21.39
CA PRO A 748 23.19 -0.39 20.79
C PRO A 748 23.02 0.48 19.53
N ILE A 749 23.63 1.66 19.52
CA ILE A 749 23.47 2.65 18.43
C ILE A 749 24.14 2.13 17.15
N GLY A 750 23.44 2.30 16.02
CA GLY A 750 23.89 1.87 14.70
C GLY A 750 23.66 0.39 14.41
N ALA A 751 23.11 -0.37 15.37
CA ALA A 751 22.99 -1.81 15.24
C ALA A 751 21.66 -2.28 14.62
N VAL A 752 21.74 -3.38 13.86
CA VAL A 752 20.56 -4.12 13.37
C VAL A 752 20.22 -5.26 14.33
N GLY A 753 18.92 -5.52 14.57
CA GLY A 753 18.45 -6.54 15.51
C GLY A 753 18.53 -6.11 16.98
N GLN A 754 18.75 -4.82 17.21
CA GLN A 754 18.87 -4.17 18.51
C GLN A 754 17.63 -4.37 19.40
N ASP A 755 16.44 -4.38 18.81
CA ASP A 755 15.16 -4.59 19.47
C ASP A 755 15.03 -6.02 20.02
N SER A 756 15.52 -6.98 19.25
CA SER A 756 15.57 -8.39 19.62
C SER A 756 16.50 -8.62 20.81
N TYR A 757 17.64 -7.91 20.86
CA TYR A 757 18.56 -7.95 21.99
C TYR A 757 17.96 -7.26 23.23
N PHE A 758 17.37 -6.09 23.05
CA PHE A 758 16.69 -5.36 24.13
C PHE A 758 15.58 -6.19 24.79
N PHE A 759 14.76 -6.89 23.99
CA PHE A 759 13.75 -7.82 24.52
C PHE A 759 14.36 -8.98 25.32
N GLN A 760 15.50 -9.54 24.88
CA GLN A 760 16.17 -10.61 25.63
C GLN A 760 16.60 -10.13 27.02
N GLN A 761 17.10 -8.90 27.13
CA GLN A 761 17.44 -8.28 28.41
C GLN A 761 16.19 -8.05 29.27
N MET A 762 15.11 -7.50 28.68
CA MET A 762 13.84 -7.33 29.38
C MET A 762 13.31 -8.65 29.95
N LEU A 763 13.29 -9.73 29.15
CA LEU A 763 12.80 -11.03 29.60
C LEU A 763 13.69 -11.64 30.70
N PHE A 764 14.99 -11.38 30.66
CA PHE A 764 15.91 -11.85 31.70
C PHE A 764 15.66 -11.17 33.06
N HIS A 765 15.34 -9.87 33.05
CA HIS A 765 15.12 -9.08 34.27
C HIS A 765 13.69 -9.09 34.80
N ALA A 766 12.72 -9.57 34.01
CA ALA A 766 11.32 -9.61 34.42
C ALA A 766 11.06 -10.71 35.47
N ASN A 767 10.22 -10.38 36.44
CA ASN A 767 9.73 -11.29 37.47
C ASN A 767 8.31 -11.75 37.17
N ARG A 768 7.43 -10.85 36.69
CA ARG A 768 6.03 -11.17 36.39
C ARG A 768 5.60 -10.56 35.05
N ILE A 769 5.06 -11.39 34.15
CA ILE A 769 4.59 -10.92 32.84
C ILE A 769 3.17 -11.40 32.51
N GLY A 770 2.44 -10.56 31.79
CA GLY A 770 1.12 -10.90 31.24
C GLY A 770 1.23 -11.45 29.82
N LEU A 771 0.44 -12.49 29.49
CA LEU A 771 0.41 -13.10 28.15
C LEU A 771 -1.00 -13.05 27.56
N THR A 772 -1.13 -12.59 26.32
CA THR A 772 -2.40 -12.68 25.57
C THR A 772 -2.20 -13.26 24.17
N PRO A 773 -3.07 -14.19 23.71
CA PRO A 773 -3.01 -14.71 22.35
C PRO A 773 -3.52 -13.72 21.29
N THR A 774 -4.08 -12.57 21.71
CA THR A 774 -4.55 -11.52 20.80
C THR A 774 -3.38 -10.95 20.00
N PRO A 775 -3.46 -10.88 18.66
CA PRO A 775 -2.48 -10.14 17.88
C PRO A 775 -2.66 -8.64 18.13
N ILE A 776 -1.62 -7.96 18.59
CA ILE A 776 -1.72 -6.54 18.95
C ILE A 776 -0.96 -5.61 18.01
N HIS A 777 -0.08 -6.17 17.18
CA HIS A 777 0.83 -5.44 16.33
C HIS A 777 0.93 -6.12 14.97
N THR A 778 0.93 -5.32 13.91
CA THR A 778 1.13 -5.76 12.53
C THR A 778 2.46 -5.26 12.00
N TYR A 779 3.31 -6.20 11.60
CA TYR A 779 4.65 -5.98 11.05
C TYR A 779 4.66 -6.28 9.54
N TYR A 780 5.04 -5.30 8.73
CA TYR A 780 5.15 -5.41 7.27
C TYR A 780 6.60 -5.67 6.85
N ALA A 781 6.98 -6.93 6.75
CA ALA A 781 8.36 -7.35 6.45
C ALA A 781 8.73 -7.29 4.95
N ALA A 782 7.76 -7.04 4.06
CA ALA A 782 7.96 -6.98 2.62
C ALA A 782 8.01 -5.54 2.12
N VAL A 783 8.94 -4.73 2.64
CA VAL A 783 9.21 -3.37 2.16
C VAL A 783 10.46 -3.35 1.28
N THR A 784 10.40 -2.62 0.16
CA THR A 784 11.47 -2.51 -0.84
C THR A 784 12.79 -2.01 -0.25
N ASN A 785 12.73 -1.05 0.68
CA ASN A 785 13.90 -0.37 1.26
C ASN A 785 14.44 -1.00 2.55
N SER A 786 14.08 -2.26 2.89
CA SER A 786 14.65 -2.89 4.07
C SER A 786 16.17 -3.06 3.92
N THR A 787 16.94 -2.60 4.91
CA THR A 787 18.41 -2.79 5.02
C THR A 787 18.83 -4.27 4.88
N VAL A 788 17.89 -5.22 5.04
CA VAL A 788 18.11 -6.67 4.95
C VAL A 788 18.06 -7.22 3.51
N ASN A 789 17.78 -6.36 2.51
CA ASN A 789 17.61 -6.77 1.11
C ASN A 789 18.88 -6.62 0.26
N ALA A 790 19.82 -5.73 0.63
CA ALA A 790 21.14 -5.62 0.00
C ALA A 790 22.20 -6.28 0.90
N ILE A 791 22.69 -7.46 0.51
CA ILE A 791 23.69 -8.20 1.29
C ILE A 791 25.08 -7.89 0.76
N ASN A 792 25.85 -7.13 1.53
CA ASN A 792 27.24 -6.74 1.28
C ASN A 792 28.00 -6.69 2.63
N PRO A 793 29.30 -6.36 2.69
CA PRO A 793 30.05 -6.31 3.95
C PRO A 793 29.39 -5.40 5.00
N HIS A 794 28.90 -4.24 4.57
CA HIS A 794 28.23 -3.28 5.45
C HIS A 794 27.02 -3.86 6.19
N PHE A 795 26.28 -4.81 5.59
CA PHE A 795 25.20 -5.52 6.28
C PHE A 795 25.69 -6.23 7.55
N TYR A 796 26.84 -6.91 7.50
CA TYR A 796 27.40 -7.63 8.66
C TYR A 796 28.08 -6.69 9.64
N GLU A 797 28.70 -5.61 9.18
CA GLU A 797 29.29 -4.58 10.04
C GLU A 797 28.28 -4.00 11.02
N LYS A 798 27.04 -3.77 10.57
CA LYS A 798 25.95 -3.29 11.43
C LYS A 798 25.57 -4.24 12.57
N TYR A 799 25.98 -5.51 12.54
CA TYR A 799 25.77 -6.43 13.68
C TYR A 799 26.92 -6.37 14.69
N LEU A 800 28.09 -5.82 14.35
CA LEU A 800 29.26 -5.84 15.24
C LEU A 800 28.97 -5.18 16.61
N PRO A 801 28.41 -3.96 16.69
CA PRO A 801 28.16 -3.32 17.99
C PRO A 801 27.21 -4.15 18.86
N LEU A 802 26.24 -4.82 18.24
CA LEU A 802 25.23 -5.60 18.96
C LEU A 802 25.73 -6.97 19.40
N GLU A 803 26.45 -7.69 18.56
CA GLU A 803 26.97 -9.01 18.93
C GLU A 803 28.11 -8.88 19.97
N GLU A 804 28.90 -7.80 19.91
CA GLU A 804 29.87 -7.47 20.95
C GLU A 804 29.17 -7.25 22.31
N ASP A 805 28.19 -6.33 22.36
CA ASP A 805 27.46 -5.98 23.57
C ASP A 805 26.66 -7.18 24.12
N ARG A 806 25.95 -7.92 23.25
CA ARG A 806 25.22 -9.15 23.65
C ARG A 806 26.16 -10.18 24.26
N SER A 807 27.32 -10.40 23.67
CA SER A 807 28.28 -11.38 24.21
C SER A 807 28.83 -10.94 25.56
N ALA A 808 29.05 -9.65 25.77
CA ALA A 808 29.53 -9.09 27.04
C ALA A 808 28.47 -9.26 28.13
N TRP A 809 27.22 -8.86 27.83
CA TRP A 809 26.08 -9.03 28.74
C TRP A 809 25.82 -10.50 29.09
N LEU A 810 25.83 -11.41 28.10
CA LEU A 810 25.64 -12.85 28.34
C LEU A 810 26.70 -13.45 29.28
N ARG A 811 27.95 -12.94 29.26
CA ARG A 811 28.99 -13.33 30.22
C ARG A 811 28.68 -12.80 31.61
N GLU A 812 28.31 -11.52 31.69
CA GLU A 812 27.97 -10.85 32.94
C GLU A 812 26.85 -11.59 33.69
N VAL A 813 25.80 -12.00 32.96
CA VAL A 813 24.64 -12.69 33.55
C VAL A 813 24.79 -14.22 33.62
N GLY A 814 25.94 -14.77 33.21
CA GLY A 814 26.23 -16.21 33.28
C GLY A 814 25.46 -17.09 32.28
N LEU A 815 24.93 -16.54 31.20
CA LEU A 815 24.14 -17.27 30.18
C LEU A 815 24.89 -17.54 28.87
N LEU A 816 26.16 -17.16 28.75
CA LEU A 816 26.94 -17.33 27.51
C LEU A 816 27.00 -18.78 27.03
N GLU A 817 27.28 -19.73 27.92
CA GLU A 817 27.39 -21.15 27.55
C GLU A 817 26.05 -21.73 27.09
N ASP A 818 24.96 -21.37 27.76
CA ASP A 818 23.60 -21.74 27.37
C ASP A 818 23.23 -21.18 25.99
N TYR A 819 23.59 -19.92 25.71
CA TYR A 819 23.37 -19.29 24.41
C TYR A 819 24.16 -20.02 23.30
N ASN A 820 25.43 -20.33 23.57
CA ASN A 820 26.32 -21.08 22.67
C ASN A 820 25.77 -22.48 22.36
N ALA A 821 25.17 -23.13 23.35
CA ALA A 821 24.61 -24.47 23.23
C ALA A 821 23.26 -24.51 22.50
N LYS A 822 22.40 -23.49 22.71
CA LYS A 822 21.00 -23.53 22.28
C LYS A 822 20.66 -22.65 21.07
N ARG A 823 21.34 -21.50 20.89
CA ARG A 823 20.93 -20.49 19.90
C ARG A 823 22.00 -20.11 18.89
N LEU A 824 23.23 -19.84 19.32
CA LEU A 824 24.25 -19.21 18.47
C LEU A 824 24.38 -19.89 17.11
N GLU A 825 24.53 -21.22 17.13
CA GLU A 825 24.77 -22.00 15.91
C GLU A 825 23.60 -21.97 14.93
N GLN A 826 22.37 -22.11 15.45
CA GLN A 826 21.16 -22.01 14.64
C GLN A 826 20.98 -20.62 14.05
N PHE A 827 21.29 -19.58 14.83
CA PHE A 827 21.20 -18.20 14.39
C PHE A 827 22.23 -17.88 13.30
N VAL A 828 23.51 -18.17 13.54
CA VAL A 828 24.59 -17.89 12.57
C VAL A 828 24.30 -18.61 11.25
N LYS A 829 23.90 -19.88 11.31
CA LYS A 829 23.55 -20.64 10.10
C LYS A 829 22.32 -20.06 9.41
N GLY A 830 21.21 -19.96 10.13
CA GLY A 830 19.91 -19.60 9.58
C GLY A 830 19.78 -18.13 9.19
N TRP A 831 20.67 -17.27 9.68
CA TRP A 831 20.63 -15.83 9.43
C TRP A 831 21.83 -15.34 8.64
N PHE A 832 23.05 -15.47 9.17
CA PHE A 832 24.24 -14.94 8.52
C PHE A 832 24.67 -15.78 7.31
N VAL A 833 24.85 -17.09 7.48
CA VAL A 833 25.33 -17.95 6.39
C VAL A 833 24.32 -18.07 5.27
N GLN A 834 23.03 -18.24 5.57
CA GLN A 834 21.99 -18.26 4.54
C GLN A 834 21.94 -16.97 3.70
N LYS A 835 22.32 -15.83 4.28
CA LYS A 835 22.33 -14.55 3.57
C LYS A 835 23.54 -14.37 2.65
N LEU A 836 24.66 -15.05 2.91
CA LEU A 836 25.84 -15.05 2.01
C LEU A 836 25.51 -15.48 0.59
N ALA A 837 24.49 -16.34 0.40
CA ALA A 837 24.04 -16.76 -0.92
C ALA A 837 23.56 -15.60 -1.81
N PHE A 838 23.23 -14.44 -1.22
CA PHE A 838 22.79 -13.23 -1.92
C PHE A 838 23.88 -12.15 -2.04
N ALA A 839 25.08 -12.38 -1.50
CA ALA A 839 26.21 -11.46 -1.65
C ALA A 839 26.86 -11.62 -3.02
N ALA A 840 27.37 -10.52 -3.59
CA ALA A 840 28.18 -10.54 -4.81
C ALA A 840 29.46 -11.38 -4.60
N GLU A 841 29.93 -12.05 -5.65
CA GLU A 841 31.08 -12.97 -5.55
C GLU A 841 32.35 -12.26 -5.02
N GLU A 842 32.55 -11.01 -5.41
CA GLU A 842 33.65 -10.15 -4.95
C GLU A 842 33.60 -9.78 -3.46
N ASP A 843 32.41 -9.74 -2.86
CA ASP A 843 32.19 -9.37 -1.46
C ASP A 843 32.20 -10.57 -0.50
N LYS A 844 32.12 -11.80 -1.03
CA LYS A 844 31.89 -13.01 -0.20
C LYS A 844 33.00 -13.24 0.82
N ASP A 845 34.26 -13.07 0.43
CA ASP A 845 35.40 -13.29 1.33
C ASP A 845 35.38 -12.33 2.52
N GLU A 846 35.07 -11.06 2.28
CA GLU A 846 34.94 -10.05 3.33
C GLU A 846 33.74 -10.35 4.23
N CYS A 847 32.59 -10.71 3.65
CA CYS A 847 31.41 -11.12 4.41
C CYS A 847 31.70 -12.33 5.31
N MET A 848 32.40 -13.35 4.81
CA MET A 848 32.81 -14.51 5.61
C MET A 848 33.74 -14.12 6.76
N ASN A 849 34.69 -13.21 6.53
CA ASN A 849 35.56 -12.69 7.59
C ASN A 849 34.78 -11.93 8.67
N LEU A 850 33.78 -11.12 8.28
CA LEU A 850 32.89 -10.44 9.22
C LEU A 850 32.06 -11.43 10.04
N ILE A 851 31.54 -12.50 9.44
CA ILE A 851 30.85 -13.56 10.19
C ILE A 851 31.77 -14.20 11.22
N ARG A 852 33.03 -14.50 10.86
CA ARG A 852 34.02 -15.04 11.81
C ARG A 852 34.26 -14.08 12.98
N ARG A 853 34.35 -12.78 12.70
CA ARG A 853 34.52 -11.75 13.73
C ARG A 853 33.30 -11.68 14.65
N LEU A 854 32.09 -11.70 14.09
CA LEU A 854 30.83 -11.70 14.85
C LEU A 854 30.73 -12.89 15.80
N THR A 855 31.14 -14.09 15.37
CA THR A 855 31.09 -15.28 16.22
C THR A 855 32.26 -15.40 17.20
N HIS A 856 33.41 -14.76 16.90
CA HIS A 856 34.56 -14.71 17.81
C HIS A 856 34.19 -14.08 19.17
N PHE A 857 33.29 -13.10 19.18
CA PHE A 857 32.78 -12.49 20.41
C PHE A 857 32.18 -13.50 21.39
N TYR A 858 31.76 -14.68 20.95
CA TYR A 858 31.15 -15.70 21.81
C TYR A 858 32.14 -16.73 22.37
N GLY A 859 33.42 -16.68 21.98
CA GLY A 859 34.46 -17.59 22.45
C GLY A 859 34.25 -19.07 22.07
N LYS A 860 33.31 -19.37 21.17
CA LYS A 860 32.99 -20.73 20.74
C LYS A 860 34.03 -21.23 19.75
N THR A 861 34.67 -22.36 20.07
CA THR A 861 35.76 -22.95 19.27
C THR A 861 35.37 -24.24 18.54
N THR A 862 34.20 -24.81 18.85
CA THR A 862 33.72 -26.06 18.25
C THR A 862 32.31 -25.87 17.70
N TRP A 863 32.07 -26.37 16.48
CA TRP A 863 30.81 -26.24 15.75
C TRP A 863 30.30 -27.65 15.40
N LYS A 864 29.01 -27.93 15.63
CA LYS A 864 28.41 -29.24 15.32
C LYS A 864 28.05 -29.33 13.84
N ASP A 865 27.66 -28.21 13.25
CA ASP A 865 27.34 -28.07 11.85
C ASP A 865 28.61 -28.03 10.98
N SER A 866 28.67 -28.89 9.96
CA SER A 866 29.85 -29.04 9.12
C SER A 866 30.19 -27.79 8.32
N GLU A 867 29.19 -27.02 7.89
CA GLU A 867 29.37 -25.80 7.10
C GLU A 867 29.99 -24.68 7.94
N LEU A 868 29.55 -24.55 9.20
CA LEU A 868 30.14 -23.63 10.15
C LEU A 868 31.54 -24.07 10.59
N ALA A 869 31.77 -25.37 10.78
CA ALA A 869 33.10 -25.89 11.09
C ALA A 869 34.09 -25.60 9.95
N GLU A 870 33.67 -25.74 8.69
CA GLU A 870 34.47 -25.40 7.51
C GLU A 870 34.75 -23.89 7.43
N LEU A 871 33.71 -23.05 7.56
CA LEU A 871 33.84 -21.59 7.60
C LEU A 871 34.89 -21.14 8.63
N HIS A 872 34.96 -21.82 9.78
CA HIS A 872 35.87 -21.53 10.89
C HIS A 872 37.22 -22.27 10.85
N SER A 873 37.46 -23.13 9.85
CA SER A 873 38.71 -23.88 9.69
C SER A 873 39.82 -23.10 8.98
N VAL A 874 39.46 -22.02 8.28
CA VAL A 874 40.38 -21.14 7.55
C VAL A 874 40.95 -20.10 8.52
N PRO A 875 42.29 -19.98 8.68
CA PRO A 875 42.90 -19.03 9.61
C PRO A 875 42.64 -17.58 9.21
N HIS A 876 42.54 -16.68 10.20
CA HIS A 876 42.33 -15.24 10.04
C HIS A 876 43.41 -14.63 9.11
N VAL A 877 42.98 -13.83 8.12
CA VAL A 877 43.83 -12.89 7.38
C VAL A 877 43.78 -11.53 8.08
#